data_AF-A0A960ZUC1-F1
#
_entry.id   AF-A0A960ZUC1-F1
#
_cell.length_a   1.000
_cell.length_b   1.000
_cell.length_c   1.000
_cell.angle_alpha   90.00
_cell.angle_beta   90.00
_cell.angle_gamma   90.00
#
_symmetry.space_group_name_H-M   'P 1'
#
loop_
_entity.id
_entity.type
_entity.pdbx_description
1 polymer ?
#
loop_
_entity_poly.entity_id
_entity_poly.type
_entity_poly.pdbx_seq_one_letter_code
_entity_poly.pdbx_strand_id
1 'polypeptide(L)'
;DQQDIGNGITVQSDGRIVFCGQSFGTGVVVSVVGRLTSTGVLDSTFGGGDGLFTATNATPYDLRDVKVQSDGKLVVVGSSSVSSQLDGLMMRLSPAGDLDTTFNSTGILTFPFGTLSDLLMSLVIQADGKYVAGGFWQNPTPNLLETVLVRVTPAGALDSGFATGGIKKIALATGNNRPAMIGQASDGKIVVALEAGATNSEDFMAARFQNTVTAAPSLPDLSINDVSLNEGNSGTTNFTFTVSLSSPAQAGGITFDIATANGTANQPLDYTQKSLTAQTIAAGSSSYTFTVLVNGDTTNEQNETFFVNVTNVTGATVLDGQGSATIVNDDPPPSISINDVSQAEGNSGTTTMSFTVSLSAPSSQPITVNYATANGTATTANGDYVATSGTAFFSPGQITQPVNVTVNGDTDIETNESFFVNLSGANGATINDSQGLGTITNDDVGAPEISVSGNATSITDGDLTPSTLDGTDYGSTPVTGGSVEHTFTITNSGTALLNVGTVSTTGDFSVTQQPAATVAAGGGTTTFKITFDPSALGTRTGTVSFSNDDGDENPFNFSVQGAGVETPSLIVTTVSDSSTPTDNQTSLREAIAYAATLSGPQTITFSTSTASGAVNFFDGTTHTITLGGTELGITSDLTITAPGADKLTISGNNASRVFNLSGGTTTAMSGLTVADGRSTNGAGILNASTLTMTACTITSNLATGAYSCQGGGITSTGTLRLDRCALINNQVREDVGGNGYGGGLYADGVASQLTNCTISGNSVAGTGAAFNFGGAVYVQTSLALTNCTVTGNSVSGGATARGGGINRPSPGFSARNTIIA
;
A
#
# COMPACT_ATOMS: atom_id res chain seq x y z
N ASP A 1 -70.18 106.03 5.13
CA ASP A 1 -68.72 106.19 5.04
C ASP A 1 -68.08 105.49 6.19
N GLN A 2 -67.61 104.27 5.96
CA GLN A 2 -66.83 103.51 6.94
C GLN A 2 -65.38 103.49 6.46
N GLN A 3 -64.46 103.45 7.41
CA GLN A 3 -63.03 103.61 7.17
C GLN A 3 -62.46 102.30 6.66
N ASP A 4 -62.24 102.15 5.35
CA ASP A 4 -61.45 101.03 4.82
C ASP A 4 -59.95 101.39 4.86
N ILE A 5 -59.10 100.41 5.19
CA ILE A 5 -57.65 100.60 5.33
C ILE A 5 -56.95 99.66 4.37
N GLY A 6 -56.19 100.23 3.42
CA GLY A 6 -55.22 99.48 2.62
C GLY A 6 -53.85 99.53 3.27
N ASN A 7 -53.25 98.37 3.55
CA ASN A 7 -51.95 98.28 4.24
C ASN A 7 -50.83 97.82 3.30
N GLY A 8 -51.11 96.86 2.42
CA GLY A 8 -50.11 96.26 1.54
C GLY A 8 -50.51 96.33 0.07
N ILE A 9 -49.53 96.53 -0.81
CA ILE A 9 -49.72 96.52 -2.27
C ILE A 9 -48.50 95.93 -2.97
N THR A 10 -48.73 95.17 -4.04
CA THR A 10 -47.69 94.60 -4.89
C THR A 10 -48.19 94.47 -6.33
N VAL A 11 -47.25 94.30 -7.28
CA VAL A 11 -47.56 94.18 -8.71
C VAL A 11 -47.11 92.81 -9.20
N GLN A 12 -48.00 92.10 -9.89
CA GLN A 12 -47.70 90.83 -10.55
C GLN A 12 -46.92 91.09 -11.86
N SER A 13 -46.21 90.09 -12.36
CA SER A 13 -45.38 90.22 -13.58
C SER A 13 -46.17 90.57 -14.84
N ASP A 14 -47.48 90.31 -14.87
CA ASP A 14 -48.40 90.66 -15.95
C ASP A 14 -49.00 92.08 -15.82
N GLY A 15 -48.58 92.84 -14.81
CA GLY A 15 -49.02 94.20 -14.55
C GLY A 15 -50.29 94.31 -13.69
N ARG A 16 -50.92 93.20 -13.28
CA ARG A 16 -52.02 93.24 -12.30
C ARG A 16 -51.53 93.72 -10.93
N ILE A 17 -52.38 94.41 -10.19
CA ILE A 17 -52.04 95.03 -8.91
C ILE A 17 -52.80 94.30 -7.81
N VAL A 18 -52.09 93.77 -6.81
CA VAL A 18 -52.69 93.08 -5.67
C VAL A 18 -52.53 93.95 -4.44
N PHE A 19 -53.59 94.09 -3.64
CA PHE A 19 -53.59 94.85 -2.40
C PHE A 19 -54.21 94.06 -1.26
N CYS A 20 -53.86 94.38 -0.01
CA CYS A 20 -54.47 93.79 1.17
C CYS A 20 -54.74 94.84 2.25
N GLY A 21 -55.71 94.55 3.12
CA GLY A 21 -56.10 95.44 4.19
C GLY A 21 -57.33 94.98 4.95
N GLN A 22 -58.05 95.94 5.53
CA GLN A 22 -59.25 95.73 6.32
C GLN A 22 -60.40 96.59 5.81
N SER A 23 -61.61 96.03 5.86
CA SER A 23 -62.86 96.75 5.65
C SER A 23 -63.72 96.71 6.91
N PHE A 24 -64.28 97.88 7.27
CA PHE A 24 -65.12 98.04 8.45
C PHE A 24 -66.57 98.10 7.96
N GLY A 25 -67.20 96.92 7.79
CA GLY A 25 -68.62 96.79 7.45
C GLY A 25 -69.53 96.99 8.67
N THR A 26 -70.85 96.81 8.53
CA THR A 26 -71.90 97.05 9.56
C THR A 26 -71.81 96.14 10.81
N GLY A 27 -70.71 96.23 11.56
CA GLY A 27 -70.48 95.55 12.84
C GLY A 27 -69.41 94.45 12.83
N VAL A 28 -68.77 94.15 11.69
CA VAL A 28 -67.73 93.11 11.58
C VAL A 28 -66.56 93.64 10.74
N VAL A 29 -65.34 93.55 11.30
CA VAL A 29 -64.09 93.83 10.57
C VAL A 29 -63.79 92.66 9.65
N VAL A 30 -63.62 92.91 8.36
CA VAL A 30 -63.33 91.89 7.35
C VAL A 30 -61.96 92.15 6.75
N SER A 31 -61.10 91.13 6.77
CA SER A 31 -59.82 91.14 6.07
C SER A 31 -60.02 90.94 4.57
N VAL A 32 -59.40 91.80 3.75
CA VAL A 32 -59.57 91.80 2.29
C VAL A 32 -58.22 91.66 1.60
N VAL A 33 -58.14 90.78 0.61
CA VAL A 33 -57.09 90.80 -0.42
C VAL A 33 -57.79 91.05 -1.75
N GLY A 34 -57.44 92.11 -2.47
CA GLY A 34 -58.04 92.44 -3.75
C GLY A 34 -57.03 92.40 -4.88
N ARG A 35 -57.55 92.21 -6.11
CA ARG A 35 -56.74 92.32 -7.32
C ARG A 35 -57.39 93.27 -8.33
N LEU A 36 -56.60 94.20 -8.85
CA LEU A 36 -56.92 95.05 -9.97
C LEU A 36 -56.22 94.54 -11.23
N THR A 37 -56.84 94.75 -12.38
CA THR A 37 -56.19 94.64 -13.68
C THR A 37 -55.08 95.69 -13.83
N SER A 38 -54.24 95.55 -14.84
CA SER A 38 -53.21 96.55 -15.17
C SER A 38 -53.76 97.95 -15.51
N THR A 39 -55.07 98.06 -15.74
CA THR A 39 -55.77 99.34 -15.96
C THR A 39 -56.44 99.88 -14.70
N GLY A 40 -56.30 99.20 -13.55
CA GLY A 40 -56.80 99.67 -12.25
C GLY A 40 -58.27 99.35 -11.94
N VAL A 41 -58.89 98.40 -12.64
CA VAL A 41 -60.27 97.93 -12.37
C VAL A 41 -60.24 96.60 -11.63
N LEU A 42 -61.19 96.31 -10.74
CA LEU A 42 -61.28 95.00 -10.05
C LEU A 42 -61.26 93.83 -11.06
N ASP A 43 -60.39 92.87 -10.79
CA ASP A 43 -60.16 91.72 -11.66
C ASP A 43 -61.17 90.61 -11.38
N SER A 44 -62.18 90.49 -12.24
CA SER A 44 -63.24 89.48 -12.10
C SER A 44 -62.75 88.02 -12.21
N THR A 45 -61.47 87.78 -12.47
CA THR A 45 -60.88 86.42 -12.42
C THR A 45 -60.33 86.06 -11.04
N PHE A 46 -60.44 86.97 -10.07
CA PHE A 46 -59.93 86.81 -8.71
C PHE A 46 -61.07 86.78 -7.68
N GLY A 47 -60.88 86.05 -6.57
CA GLY A 47 -61.77 86.11 -5.41
C GLY A 47 -63.17 85.52 -5.62
N GLY A 48 -63.35 84.66 -6.63
CA GLY A 48 -64.67 84.09 -6.96
C GLY A 48 -65.54 84.96 -7.87
N GLY A 49 -64.99 86.05 -8.43
CA GLY A 49 -65.63 86.80 -9.53
C GLY A 49 -65.75 88.31 -9.33
N ASP A 50 -65.58 88.80 -8.11
CA ASP A 50 -65.73 90.22 -7.74
C ASP A 50 -64.39 90.95 -7.57
N GLY A 51 -63.27 90.25 -7.75
CA GLY A 51 -61.93 90.78 -7.62
C GLY A 51 -61.41 90.88 -6.19
N LEU A 52 -62.15 90.34 -5.21
CA LEU A 52 -61.81 90.41 -3.79
C LEU A 52 -61.88 89.02 -3.14
N PHE A 53 -60.80 88.62 -2.49
CA PHE A 53 -60.84 87.58 -1.47
C PHE A 53 -61.25 88.21 -0.13
N THR A 54 -62.41 87.82 0.38
CA THR A 54 -62.85 88.13 1.75
C THR A 54 -62.74 86.89 2.62
N ALA A 55 -61.97 86.96 3.70
CA ALA A 55 -61.84 85.85 4.63
C ALA A 55 -63.14 85.71 5.46
N THR A 56 -63.97 84.69 5.16
CA THR A 56 -65.24 84.45 5.87
C THR A 56 -65.21 83.26 6.82
N ASN A 57 -64.23 82.34 6.67
CA ASN A 57 -64.17 81.07 7.41
C ASN A 57 -62.87 80.85 8.19
N ALA A 58 -62.10 81.90 8.43
CA ALA A 58 -60.91 81.84 9.26
C ALA A 58 -60.60 83.21 9.83
N THR A 59 -59.64 83.23 10.73
CA THR A 59 -59.34 84.24 11.73
C THR A 59 -58.56 85.50 11.34
N PRO A 60 -58.18 85.80 10.07
CA PRO A 60 -57.50 87.05 9.75
C PRO A 60 -58.28 88.28 10.20
N TYR A 61 -57.63 89.09 11.03
CA TYR A 61 -58.19 90.31 11.57
C TYR A 61 -57.67 91.52 10.81
N ASP A 62 -56.34 91.65 10.66
CA ASP A 62 -55.67 92.80 10.05
C ASP A 62 -54.53 92.37 9.13
N LEU A 63 -54.71 92.48 7.80
CA LEU A 63 -53.71 92.11 6.80
C LEU A 63 -52.79 93.30 6.51
N ARG A 64 -51.48 93.11 6.63
CA ARG A 64 -50.48 94.17 6.64
C ARG A 64 -49.59 94.24 5.40
N ASP A 65 -49.21 93.10 4.84
CA ASP A 65 -48.36 93.06 3.65
C ASP A 65 -48.70 91.86 2.77
N VAL A 66 -48.54 92.03 1.45
CA VAL A 66 -48.78 91.01 0.43
C VAL A 66 -47.61 90.97 -0.56
N LYS A 67 -47.16 89.76 -0.91
CA LYS A 67 -46.12 89.53 -1.92
C LYS A 67 -46.56 88.42 -2.87
N VAL A 68 -46.09 88.54 -4.12
CA VAL A 68 -46.38 87.58 -5.18
C VAL A 68 -45.18 86.64 -5.37
N GLN A 69 -45.46 85.35 -5.42
CA GLN A 69 -44.50 84.31 -5.77
C GLN A 69 -44.29 84.25 -7.29
N SER A 70 -43.20 83.63 -7.74
CA SER A 70 -42.93 83.44 -9.17
C SER A 70 -43.97 82.56 -9.88
N ASP A 71 -44.69 81.70 -9.14
CA ASP A 71 -45.78 80.87 -9.65
C ASP A 71 -47.17 81.57 -9.61
N GLY A 72 -47.19 82.85 -9.24
CA GLY A 72 -48.40 83.68 -9.18
C GLY A 72 -49.21 83.55 -7.90
N LYS A 73 -48.82 82.68 -6.96
CA LYS A 73 -49.44 82.61 -5.63
C LYS A 73 -49.13 83.86 -4.80
N LEU A 74 -49.98 84.16 -3.84
CA LEU A 74 -49.85 85.35 -2.99
C LEU A 74 -49.61 84.93 -1.55
N VAL A 75 -48.56 85.46 -0.93
CA VAL A 75 -48.30 85.31 0.50
C VAL A 75 -48.67 86.61 1.19
N VAL A 76 -49.48 86.52 2.24
CA VAL A 76 -50.01 87.67 2.97
C VAL A 76 -49.71 87.50 4.44
N VAL A 77 -49.26 88.56 5.12
CA VAL A 77 -49.07 88.56 6.59
C VAL A 77 -49.94 89.60 7.26
N GLY A 78 -50.15 89.41 8.56
CA GLY A 78 -50.98 90.30 9.35
C GLY A 78 -51.16 89.80 10.77
N SER A 79 -52.38 89.96 11.27
CA SER A 79 -52.81 89.43 12.57
C SER A 79 -54.11 88.65 12.46
N SER A 80 -54.36 87.84 13.49
CA SER A 80 -55.46 86.90 13.59
C SER A 80 -56.16 87.04 14.94
N SER A 81 -57.49 87.12 14.96
CA SER A 81 -58.29 87.16 16.19
C SER A 81 -58.78 85.77 16.63
N VAL A 82 -57.89 84.77 16.56
CA VAL A 82 -58.16 83.38 17.02
C VAL A 82 -58.41 83.29 18.52
N SER A 83 -57.94 84.26 19.29
CA SER A 83 -58.09 84.32 20.75
C SER A 83 -58.56 85.71 21.20
N SER A 84 -58.66 85.95 22.52
CA SER A 84 -58.92 87.30 23.06
C SER A 84 -57.76 88.28 22.84
N GLN A 85 -56.62 87.78 22.37
CA GLN A 85 -55.46 88.54 21.92
C GLN A 85 -55.22 88.28 20.43
N LEU A 86 -54.58 89.23 19.75
CA LEU A 86 -54.20 89.06 18.36
C LEU A 86 -52.97 88.16 18.26
N ASP A 87 -52.94 87.24 17.31
CA ASP A 87 -51.75 86.44 17.01
C ASP A 87 -51.21 86.83 15.63
N GLY A 88 -49.89 86.69 15.42
CA GLY A 88 -49.30 86.90 14.11
C GLY A 88 -49.91 85.95 13.09
N LEU A 89 -50.10 86.39 11.84
CA LEU A 89 -50.70 85.58 10.78
C LEU A 89 -49.86 85.60 9.50
N MET A 90 -49.75 84.44 8.86
CA MET A 90 -49.31 84.30 7.48
C MET A 90 -50.31 83.39 6.74
N MET A 91 -50.75 83.80 5.57
CA MET A 91 -51.62 83.00 4.73
C MET A 91 -51.16 82.99 3.28
N ARG A 92 -51.56 81.95 2.54
CA ARG A 92 -51.26 81.83 1.12
C ARG A 92 -52.51 81.68 0.29
N LEU A 93 -52.63 82.47 -0.77
CA LEU A 93 -53.68 82.36 -1.79
C LEU A 93 -53.10 81.79 -3.09
N SER A 94 -53.92 81.05 -3.80
CA SER A 94 -53.70 80.65 -5.19
C SER A 94 -53.70 81.89 -6.11
N PRO A 95 -53.23 81.76 -7.37
CA PRO A 95 -53.33 82.85 -8.34
C PRO A 95 -54.77 83.27 -8.65
N ALA A 96 -55.78 82.44 -8.37
CA ALA A 96 -57.19 82.79 -8.53
C ALA A 96 -57.79 83.51 -7.30
N GLY A 97 -57.03 83.64 -6.20
CA GLY A 97 -57.49 84.27 -4.97
C GLY A 97 -58.17 83.33 -3.98
N ASP A 98 -58.26 82.03 -4.29
CA ASP A 98 -58.71 81.02 -3.33
C ASP A 98 -57.59 80.65 -2.35
N LEU A 99 -57.95 80.22 -1.14
CA LEU A 99 -56.99 79.81 -0.11
C LEU A 99 -56.18 78.57 -0.55
N ASP A 100 -54.85 78.65 -0.48
CA ASP A 100 -53.97 77.55 -0.90
C ASP A 100 -53.70 76.59 0.26
N THR A 101 -54.50 75.53 0.35
CA THR A 101 -54.40 74.50 1.39
C THR A 101 -53.12 73.66 1.31
N THR A 102 -52.31 73.77 0.26
CA THR A 102 -50.96 73.16 0.25
C THR A 102 -49.98 73.87 1.19
N PHE A 103 -50.35 75.05 1.70
CA PHE A 103 -49.60 75.77 2.72
C PHE A 103 -50.10 75.38 4.12
N ASN A 104 -49.30 74.62 4.87
CA ASN A 104 -49.62 74.13 6.21
C ASN A 104 -51.01 73.45 6.35
N SER A 105 -51.51 72.78 5.29
CA SER A 105 -52.81 72.09 5.20
C SER A 105 -54.08 72.96 5.25
N THR A 106 -54.02 74.15 5.86
CA THR A 106 -55.17 75.06 6.02
C THR A 106 -55.08 76.29 5.12
N GLY A 107 -53.90 76.60 4.59
CA GLY A 107 -53.59 77.86 3.91
C GLY A 107 -53.34 79.05 4.83
N ILE A 108 -53.53 78.88 6.15
CA ILE A 108 -53.39 79.94 7.17
C ILE A 108 -52.59 79.41 8.36
N LEU A 109 -51.51 80.12 8.69
CA LEU A 109 -50.63 79.83 9.81
C LEU A 109 -50.69 81.00 10.80
N THR A 110 -50.95 80.69 12.07
CA THR A 110 -50.93 81.66 13.16
C THR A 110 -49.70 81.46 14.05
N PHE A 111 -49.21 82.54 14.64
CA PHE A 111 -48.00 82.57 15.45
C PHE A 111 -48.29 83.23 16.80
N PRO A 112 -48.56 82.43 17.86
CA PRO A 112 -48.60 82.93 19.22
C PRO A 112 -47.15 83.04 19.71
N PHE A 113 -46.51 84.16 19.42
CA PHE A 113 -45.14 84.38 19.86
C PHE A 113 -45.09 84.51 21.39
N GLY A 114 -46.14 85.01 22.03
CA GLY A 114 -46.30 85.05 23.48
C GLY A 114 -47.73 84.74 23.93
N THR A 115 -48.09 85.29 25.10
CA THR A 115 -49.44 85.17 25.68
C THR A 115 -50.27 86.46 25.47
N LEU A 116 -49.70 87.48 24.84
CA LEU A 116 -50.29 88.79 24.59
C LEU A 116 -50.35 89.04 23.08
N SER A 117 -50.89 90.19 22.66
CA SER A 117 -51.10 90.47 21.24
C SER A 117 -49.80 90.57 20.44
N ASP A 118 -49.75 89.82 19.35
CA ASP A 118 -48.63 89.66 18.44
C ASP A 118 -49.07 89.90 17.00
N LEU A 119 -48.20 90.50 16.19
CA LEU A 119 -48.54 90.82 14.80
C LEU A 119 -47.34 90.66 13.87
N LEU A 120 -47.61 90.25 12.62
CA LEU A 120 -46.66 90.32 11.52
C LEU A 120 -47.00 91.52 10.63
N MET A 121 -46.00 92.35 10.36
CA MET A 121 -46.16 93.66 9.71
C MET A 121 -45.71 93.66 8.25
N SER A 122 -44.61 92.96 7.95
CA SER A 122 -44.03 92.94 6.61
C SER A 122 -43.39 91.58 6.33
N LEU A 123 -43.32 91.21 5.05
CA LEU A 123 -42.73 89.94 4.62
C LEU A 123 -41.80 90.12 3.41
N VAL A 124 -40.80 89.25 3.32
CA VAL A 124 -39.98 89.07 2.11
C VAL A 124 -39.92 87.60 1.73
N ILE A 125 -39.89 87.36 0.41
CA ILE A 125 -39.69 86.02 -0.16
C ILE A 125 -38.21 85.93 -0.56
N GLN A 126 -37.49 84.99 0.03
CA GLN A 126 -36.09 84.75 -0.26
C GLN A 126 -35.91 83.97 -1.58
N ALA A 127 -34.70 83.99 -2.15
CA ALA A 127 -34.40 83.30 -3.42
C ALA A 127 -34.60 81.78 -3.36
N ASP A 128 -34.50 81.17 -2.18
CA ASP A 128 -34.76 79.76 -1.94
C ASP A 128 -36.25 79.44 -1.71
N GLY A 129 -37.13 80.43 -1.88
CA GLY A 129 -38.58 80.34 -1.71
C GLY A 129 -39.07 80.43 -0.27
N LYS A 130 -38.18 80.53 0.73
CA LYS A 130 -38.61 80.71 2.13
C LYS A 130 -39.18 82.11 2.36
N TYR A 131 -40.10 82.22 3.31
CA TYR A 131 -40.73 83.47 3.69
C TYR A 131 -40.12 83.94 5.01
N VAL A 132 -39.56 85.13 5.03
CA VAL A 132 -39.20 85.81 6.28
C VAL A 132 -40.27 86.85 6.53
N ALA A 133 -40.89 86.84 7.70
CA ALA A 133 -41.82 87.86 8.14
C ALA A 133 -41.30 88.52 9.42
N GLY A 134 -41.54 89.81 9.53
CA GLY A 134 -41.16 90.61 10.68
C GLY A 134 -42.33 91.40 11.19
N GLY A 135 -42.37 91.56 12.50
CA GLY A 135 -43.38 92.35 13.20
C GLY A 135 -42.99 92.47 14.65
N PHE A 136 -43.98 92.64 15.52
CA PHE A 136 -43.72 92.74 16.94
C PHE A 136 -44.50 91.68 17.71
N TRP A 137 -43.90 91.25 18.82
CA TRP A 137 -44.56 90.46 19.84
C TRP A 137 -44.62 91.27 21.13
N GLN A 138 -45.68 91.12 21.91
CA GLN A 138 -45.80 91.84 23.18
C GLN A 138 -45.20 90.99 24.30
N ASN A 139 -44.00 91.39 24.75
CA ASN A 139 -43.30 90.69 25.81
C ASN A 139 -44.04 90.89 27.14
N PRO A 140 -44.63 89.85 27.78
CA PRO A 140 -45.44 90.01 28.98
C PRO A 140 -44.65 90.55 30.19
N THR A 141 -43.32 90.47 30.17
CA THR A 141 -42.45 91.05 31.20
C THR A 141 -41.16 91.49 30.52
N PRO A 142 -40.97 92.79 30.21
CA PRO A 142 -41.48 93.97 30.93
C PRO A 142 -42.75 94.66 30.37
N ASN A 143 -43.59 94.00 29.56
CA ASN A 143 -44.73 94.61 28.85
C ASN A 143 -44.33 95.65 27.80
N LEU A 144 -43.36 95.30 26.97
CA LEU A 144 -42.89 96.10 25.83
C LEU A 144 -43.15 95.35 24.53
N LEU A 145 -43.37 96.11 23.46
CA LEU A 145 -43.38 95.55 22.10
C LEU A 145 -41.94 95.32 21.66
N GLU A 146 -41.61 94.12 21.27
CA GLU A 146 -40.27 93.75 20.82
C GLU A 146 -40.32 93.21 19.39
N THR A 147 -39.23 93.37 18.64
CA THR A 147 -39.15 92.85 17.28
C THR A 147 -39.17 91.33 17.30
N VAL A 148 -39.98 90.74 16.43
CA VAL A 148 -39.95 89.31 16.12
C VAL A 148 -39.70 89.11 14.64
N LEU A 149 -38.79 88.19 14.33
CA LEU A 149 -38.58 87.66 12.99
C LEU A 149 -38.94 86.18 12.98
N VAL A 150 -39.71 85.77 11.98
CA VAL A 150 -40.05 84.37 11.75
C VAL A 150 -39.65 83.99 10.33
N ARG A 151 -39.08 82.80 10.17
CA ARG A 151 -38.83 82.22 8.84
C ARG A 151 -39.61 80.93 8.66
N VAL A 152 -40.34 80.86 7.55
CA VAL A 152 -41.25 79.77 7.20
C VAL A 152 -40.82 79.19 5.86
N THR A 153 -40.86 77.87 5.74
CA THR A 153 -40.58 77.14 4.51
C THR A 153 -41.69 77.37 3.47
N PRO A 154 -41.43 77.11 2.17
CA PRO A 154 -42.47 77.19 1.14
C PRO A 154 -43.72 76.34 1.44
N ALA A 155 -43.60 75.26 2.21
CA ALA A 155 -44.70 74.39 2.59
C ALA A 155 -45.49 74.87 3.83
N GLY A 156 -45.02 75.90 4.53
CA GLY A 156 -45.71 76.45 5.72
C GLY A 156 -45.23 75.89 7.07
N ALA A 157 -44.12 75.15 7.11
CA ALA A 157 -43.45 74.77 8.37
C ALA A 157 -42.43 75.83 8.80
N LEU A 158 -42.24 76.03 10.12
CA LEU A 158 -41.16 76.85 10.68
C LEU A 158 -39.79 76.31 10.25
N ASP A 159 -38.88 77.20 9.83
CA ASP A 159 -37.53 76.81 9.42
C ASP A 159 -36.61 76.65 10.63
N SER A 160 -36.36 75.40 11.04
CA SER A 160 -35.47 75.08 12.16
C SER A 160 -34.03 75.58 12.00
N GLY A 161 -33.58 75.86 10.76
CA GLY A 161 -32.28 76.45 10.46
C GLY A 161 -32.21 77.98 10.64
N PHE A 162 -33.32 78.63 11.01
CA PHE A 162 -33.36 80.06 11.32
C PHE A 162 -33.50 80.30 12.83
N ALA A 163 -32.49 80.93 13.42
CA ALA A 163 -32.47 81.24 14.85
C ALA A 163 -32.84 80.00 15.69
N THR A 164 -33.66 80.17 16.73
CA THR A 164 -34.12 79.07 17.57
C THR A 164 -35.49 78.60 17.06
N GLY A 165 -35.51 77.50 16.31
CA GLY A 165 -36.77 76.87 15.87
C GLY A 165 -37.60 77.70 14.89
N GLY A 166 -36.96 78.54 14.06
CA GLY A 166 -37.63 79.37 13.06
C GLY A 166 -38.02 80.76 13.51
N ILE A 167 -37.81 81.09 14.79
CA ILE A 167 -38.27 82.34 15.40
C ILE A 167 -37.10 83.04 16.11
N LYS A 168 -37.05 84.36 15.97
CA LYS A 168 -36.11 85.21 16.69
C LYS A 168 -36.84 86.41 17.29
N LYS A 169 -36.89 86.46 18.62
CA LYS A 169 -37.35 87.61 19.41
C LYS A 169 -36.17 88.48 19.81
N ILE A 170 -36.28 89.79 19.64
CA ILE A 170 -35.15 90.72 19.74
C ILE A 170 -35.63 92.08 20.25
N ALA A 171 -35.05 92.53 21.36
CA ALA A 171 -35.07 93.93 21.75
C ALA A 171 -33.91 94.66 21.05
N LEU A 172 -34.23 95.49 20.06
CA LEU A 172 -33.25 96.25 19.28
C LEU A 172 -32.89 97.61 19.91
N ALA A 173 -33.77 98.14 20.76
CA ALA A 173 -33.54 99.35 21.54
C ALA A 173 -34.31 99.28 22.87
N THR A 174 -34.02 100.21 23.79
CA THR A 174 -34.79 100.36 25.02
C THR A 174 -36.20 100.88 24.73
N GLY A 175 -37.22 100.23 25.28
CA GLY A 175 -38.63 100.61 25.08
C GLY A 175 -39.32 99.77 24.01
N ASN A 176 -40.37 100.32 23.38
CA ASN A 176 -41.10 99.63 22.32
C ASN A 176 -40.27 99.58 21.03
N ASN A 177 -40.38 98.49 20.29
CA ASN A 177 -39.79 98.28 18.98
C ASN A 177 -40.89 97.77 18.05
N ARG A 178 -41.34 98.61 17.12
CA ARG A 178 -42.42 98.33 16.17
C ARG A 178 -41.88 98.26 14.74
N PRO A 179 -41.56 97.07 14.22
CA PRO A 179 -41.14 96.93 12.83
C PRO A 179 -42.23 97.38 11.87
N ALA A 180 -41.91 98.35 11.03
CA ALA A 180 -42.80 98.81 9.97
C ALA A 180 -42.58 98.02 8.69
N MET A 181 -41.32 97.71 8.36
CA MET A 181 -40.97 97.01 7.13
C MET A 181 -39.73 96.13 7.32
N ILE A 182 -39.68 95.05 6.55
CA ILE A 182 -38.50 94.20 6.44
C ILE A 182 -38.03 94.09 4.99
N GLY A 183 -36.73 93.88 4.82
CA GLY A 183 -36.06 93.77 3.53
C GLY A 183 -34.98 92.70 3.56
N GLN A 184 -34.57 92.24 2.37
CA GLN A 184 -33.38 91.41 2.21
C GLN A 184 -32.34 92.19 1.40
N ALA A 185 -31.15 92.36 1.97
CA ALA A 185 -30.00 92.93 1.27
C ALA A 185 -29.46 91.93 0.22
N SER A 186 -28.69 92.42 -0.76
CA SER A 186 -28.13 91.60 -1.84
C SER A 186 -27.19 90.48 -1.37
N ASP A 187 -26.62 90.60 -0.17
CA ASP A 187 -25.83 89.54 0.47
C ASP A 187 -26.68 88.54 1.28
N GLY A 188 -28.00 88.58 1.09
CA GLY A 188 -28.96 87.68 1.72
C GLY A 188 -29.36 88.04 3.15
N LYS A 189 -28.76 89.08 3.75
CA LYS A 189 -29.04 89.49 5.14
C LYS A 189 -30.36 90.21 5.29
N ILE A 190 -31.01 90.01 6.43
CA ILE A 190 -32.28 90.66 6.76
C ILE A 190 -32.03 92.07 7.30
N VAL A 191 -32.77 93.04 6.79
CA VAL A 191 -32.80 94.43 7.25
C VAL A 191 -34.21 94.72 7.75
N VAL A 192 -34.32 95.40 8.88
CA VAL A 192 -35.60 95.80 9.49
C VAL A 192 -35.57 97.30 9.72
N ALA A 193 -36.59 98.01 9.26
CA ALA A 193 -36.83 99.40 9.64
C ALA A 193 -38.03 99.46 10.59
N LEU A 194 -37.87 100.20 11.68
CA LEU A 194 -38.77 100.19 12.81
C LEU A 194 -38.85 101.55 13.51
N GLU A 195 -39.97 101.79 14.18
CA GLU A 195 -40.08 102.80 15.22
C GLU A 195 -39.58 102.20 16.54
N ALA A 196 -38.67 102.88 17.23
CA ALA A 196 -38.04 102.36 18.43
C ALA A 196 -37.78 103.46 19.46
N GLY A 197 -38.17 103.22 20.71
CA GLY A 197 -37.92 104.16 21.80
C GLY A 197 -38.88 104.00 22.99
N ALA A 198 -38.81 104.92 23.95
CA ALA A 198 -39.78 104.97 25.03
C ALA A 198 -41.18 105.31 24.49
N THR A 199 -42.24 104.92 25.20
CA THR A 199 -43.65 105.04 24.75
C THR A 199 -44.11 106.46 24.37
N ASN A 200 -43.34 107.49 24.70
CA ASN A 200 -43.60 108.89 24.41
C ASN A 200 -42.49 109.58 23.59
N SER A 201 -41.52 108.82 23.05
CA SER A 201 -40.39 109.31 22.26
C SER A 201 -39.83 108.19 21.38
N GLU A 202 -40.58 107.78 20.37
CA GLU A 202 -40.15 106.77 19.39
C GLU A 202 -39.35 107.44 18.24
N ASP A 203 -38.17 106.88 17.91
CA ASP A 203 -37.31 107.32 16.81
C ASP A 203 -37.29 106.30 15.66
N PHE A 204 -36.93 106.74 14.45
CA PHE A 204 -36.71 105.83 13.33
C PHE A 204 -35.37 105.10 13.46
N MET A 205 -35.39 103.78 13.39
CA MET A 205 -34.22 102.93 13.40
C MET A 205 -34.19 101.95 12.22
N ALA A 206 -32.99 101.58 11.79
CA ALA A 206 -32.76 100.49 10.86
C ALA A 206 -31.74 99.50 11.44
N ALA A 207 -32.09 98.22 11.47
CA ALA A 207 -31.23 97.14 11.94
C ALA A 207 -30.91 96.17 10.80
N ARG A 208 -29.65 95.75 10.66
CA ARG A 208 -29.22 94.72 9.71
C ARG A 208 -28.66 93.53 10.48
N PHE A 209 -29.26 92.36 10.29
CA PHE A 209 -28.88 91.14 10.98
C PHE A 209 -27.71 90.43 10.29
N GLN A 210 -26.65 90.15 11.03
CA GLN A 210 -25.49 89.39 10.56
C GLN A 210 -25.74 87.88 10.69
N ASN A 211 -25.11 87.10 9.82
CA ASN A 211 -25.29 85.64 9.75
C ASN A 211 -24.35 84.85 10.68
N THR A 212 -23.89 85.46 11.77
CA THR A 212 -22.85 84.89 12.66
C THR A 212 -23.35 84.69 14.09
N VAL A 213 -23.29 83.44 14.55
CA VAL A 213 -23.34 83.07 15.97
C VAL A 213 -21.90 83.21 16.51
N THR A 214 -21.61 84.17 17.38
CA THR A 214 -20.31 84.23 18.06
C THR A 214 -20.28 83.27 19.24
N ALA A 215 -19.73 82.08 19.02
CA ALA A 215 -19.11 81.25 20.05
C ALA A 215 -17.61 81.60 20.15
N ALA A 216 -16.96 81.32 21.29
CA ALA A 216 -15.52 81.46 21.50
C ALA A 216 -14.71 80.79 20.36
N PRO A 217 -13.48 81.25 20.03
CA PRO A 217 -12.70 80.65 18.95
C PRO A 217 -12.49 79.16 19.26
N SER A 218 -13.01 78.30 18.38
CA SER A 218 -12.81 76.85 18.48
C SER A 218 -11.33 76.53 18.33
N LEU A 219 -10.81 75.63 19.17
CA LEU A 219 -9.49 75.05 18.98
C LEU A 219 -9.44 74.35 17.61
N PRO A 220 -8.28 74.34 16.91
CA PRO A 220 -8.13 73.53 15.71
C PRO A 220 -8.26 72.04 16.04
N ASP A 221 -8.97 71.30 15.19
CA ASP A 221 -8.97 69.84 15.21
C ASP A 221 -7.61 69.29 14.75
N LEU A 222 -7.04 68.35 15.51
CA LEU A 222 -5.84 67.58 15.20
C LEU A 222 -6.23 66.21 14.64
N SER A 223 -5.59 65.84 13.54
CA SER A 223 -5.67 64.53 12.90
C SER A 223 -4.27 64.03 12.53
N ILE A 224 -4.09 62.74 12.33
CA ILE A 224 -2.87 62.15 11.78
C ILE A 224 -3.28 61.23 10.63
N ASN A 225 -2.55 61.24 9.51
CA ASN A 225 -2.90 60.39 8.37
C ASN A 225 -2.44 58.94 8.55
N ASP A 226 -3.11 58.03 7.87
CA ASP A 226 -2.66 56.66 7.65
C ASP A 226 -1.58 56.60 6.55
N VAL A 227 -0.73 55.57 6.61
CA VAL A 227 0.34 55.33 5.63
C VAL A 227 0.26 53.88 5.15
N SER A 228 0.33 53.64 3.85
CA SER A 228 0.46 52.29 3.31
C SER A 228 1.52 52.29 2.21
N LEU A 229 2.59 51.54 2.43
CA LEU A 229 3.74 51.45 1.54
C LEU A 229 4.29 50.02 1.57
N ASN A 230 5.06 49.67 0.56
CA ASN A 230 5.85 48.44 0.56
C ASN A 230 7.03 48.56 1.54
N GLU A 231 7.45 47.45 2.12
CA GLU A 231 8.65 47.39 2.97
C GLU A 231 9.95 47.43 2.17
N GLY A 232 9.94 46.83 0.98
CA GLY A 232 11.08 46.74 0.06
C GLY A 232 12.07 45.64 0.45
N ASN A 233 12.91 45.22 -0.50
CA ASN A 233 13.63 43.95 -0.38
C ASN A 233 14.84 43.94 0.59
N SER A 234 15.21 45.09 1.17
CA SER A 234 16.35 45.22 2.09
C SER A 234 16.39 46.60 2.76
N GLY A 235 17.02 46.67 3.94
CA GLY A 235 17.28 47.95 4.61
C GLY A 235 16.03 48.48 5.31
N THR A 236 15.76 49.78 5.18
CA THR A 236 14.54 50.37 5.78
C THR A 236 13.82 51.32 4.82
N THR A 237 12.50 51.30 4.86
CA THR A 237 11.61 52.23 4.15
C THR A 237 11.02 53.26 5.12
N ASN A 238 10.98 54.52 4.70
CA ASN A 238 10.47 55.63 5.52
C ASN A 238 8.94 55.72 5.44
N PHE A 239 8.26 55.43 6.54
CA PHE A 239 6.83 55.68 6.69
C PHE A 239 6.64 57.04 7.38
N THR A 240 6.26 58.06 6.61
CA THR A 240 6.09 59.44 7.11
C THR A 240 4.62 59.74 7.40
N PHE A 241 4.32 59.93 8.68
CA PHE A 241 3.04 60.39 9.19
C PHE A 241 3.05 61.92 9.32
N THR A 242 1.93 62.54 9.01
CA THR A 242 1.72 63.98 9.10
C THR A 242 0.57 64.24 10.06
N VAL A 243 0.91 64.76 11.25
CA VAL A 243 -0.07 65.34 12.16
C VAL A 243 -0.51 66.67 11.55
N SER A 244 -1.80 66.84 11.31
CA SER A 244 -2.41 67.96 10.60
C SER A 244 -3.47 68.66 11.44
N LEU A 245 -3.54 69.98 11.31
CA LEU A 245 -4.53 70.83 11.97
C LEU A 245 -5.54 71.38 10.96
N SER A 246 -6.82 71.41 11.34
CA SER A 246 -7.90 72.02 10.54
C SER A 246 -7.74 73.53 10.32
N SER A 247 -6.93 74.19 11.16
CA SER A 247 -6.46 75.56 10.96
C SER A 247 -5.09 75.76 11.63
N PRO A 248 -4.31 76.78 11.24
CA PRO A 248 -3.00 77.02 11.86
C PRO A 248 -3.07 77.15 13.37
N ALA A 249 -2.06 76.61 14.07
CA ALA A 249 -1.97 76.68 15.52
C ALA A 249 -2.04 78.13 16.02
N GLN A 250 -2.85 78.36 17.05
CA GLN A 250 -3.03 79.68 17.64
C GLN A 250 -1.79 80.13 18.45
N ALA A 251 -1.80 81.35 18.97
CA ALA A 251 -0.74 81.85 19.84
C ALA A 251 -0.56 80.92 21.06
N GLY A 252 0.66 80.38 21.26
CA GLY A 252 0.97 79.34 22.24
C GLY A 252 1.33 77.98 21.62
N GLY A 253 1.01 77.76 20.33
CA GLY A 253 1.28 76.50 19.63
C GLY A 253 0.40 75.34 20.11
N ILE A 254 0.69 74.14 19.60
CA ILE A 254 0.04 72.90 20.04
C ILE A 254 1.13 71.92 20.46
N THR A 255 1.04 71.38 21.68
CA THR A 255 2.01 70.41 22.21
C THR A 255 1.39 69.03 22.33
N PHE A 256 2.16 67.98 22.03
CA PHE A 256 1.73 66.59 22.12
C PHE A 256 2.93 65.63 22.25
N ASP A 257 2.67 64.39 22.64
CA ASP A 257 3.59 63.27 22.57
C ASP A 257 3.19 62.37 21.40
N ILE A 258 4.15 61.70 20.76
CA ILE A 258 3.89 60.82 19.61
C ILE A 258 4.76 59.57 19.68
N ALA A 259 4.14 58.39 19.56
CA ALA A 259 4.83 57.11 19.68
C ALA A 259 4.22 56.01 18.81
N THR A 260 5.08 55.13 18.31
CA THR A 260 4.67 53.89 17.62
C THR A 260 4.11 52.85 18.60
N ALA A 261 3.13 52.06 18.17
CA ALA A 261 2.61 50.89 18.87
C ALA A 261 2.38 49.73 17.89
N ASN A 262 2.63 48.50 18.32
CA ASN A 262 2.48 47.31 17.47
C ASN A 262 1.01 47.11 17.05
N GLY A 263 0.80 46.56 15.86
CA GLY A 263 -0.45 45.99 15.41
C GLY A 263 -0.26 44.50 15.17
N THR A 264 -0.33 44.05 13.91
CA THR A 264 0.18 42.72 13.53
C THR A 264 1.70 42.73 13.33
N ALA A 265 2.25 43.85 12.87
CA ALA A 265 3.69 44.10 12.79
C ALA A 265 4.27 44.37 14.19
N ASN A 266 5.43 43.76 14.46
CA ASN A 266 6.17 43.78 15.69
C ASN A 266 7.57 44.40 15.54
N GLN A 267 7.82 45.43 16.34
CA GLN A 267 9.18 45.90 16.58
C GLN A 267 10.01 44.91 17.43
N PRO A 268 11.33 44.76 17.19
CA PRO A 268 12.11 45.47 16.18
C PRO A 268 12.17 44.76 14.81
N LEU A 269 11.38 43.70 14.58
CA LEU A 269 11.47 42.87 13.37
C LEU A 269 10.97 43.63 12.14
N ASP A 270 9.75 44.17 12.19
CA ASP A 270 9.08 44.73 11.01
C ASP A 270 9.27 46.25 10.93
N TYR A 271 9.48 46.91 12.08
CA TYR A 271 9.81 48.33 12.13
C TYR A 271 10.59 48.70 13.39
N THR A 272 11.26 49.85 13.36
CA THR A 272 12.00 50.40 14.51
C THR A 272 11.08 51.25 15.39
N GLN A 273 11.00 50.93 16.70
CA GLN A 273 10.24 51.74 17.65
C GLN A 273 10.70 53.20 17.65
N LYS A 274 9.73 54.11 17.72
CA LYS A 274 10.03 55.53 17.89
C LYS A 274 9.02 56.19 18.81
N SER A 275 9.51 56.95 19.77
CA SER A 275 8.70 57.74 20.71
C SER A 275 9.37 59.08 20.95
N LEU A 276 8.59 60.16 20.88
CA LEU A 276 9.03 61.52 21.14
C LEU A 276 8.01 62.20 22.06
N THR A 277 8.51 62.91 23.07
CA THR A 277 7.66 63.69 23.99
C THR A 277 7.80 65.19 23.74
N ALA A 278 6.80 65.96 24.15
CA ALA A 278 6.74 67.42 24.07
C ALA A 278 7.00 68.00 22.66
N GLN A 279 6.50 67.31 21.63
CA GLN A 279 6.53 67.81 20.26
C GLN A 279 5.58 68.98 20.09
N THR A 280 5.93 69.92 19.21
CA THR A 280 5.20 71.19 19.07
C THR A 280 4.90 71.49 17.60
N ILE A 281 3.64 71.80 17.29
CA ILE A 281 3.29 72.58 16.08
C ILE A 281 3.31 74.05 16.49
N ALA A 282 4.31 74.78 16.00
CA ALA A 282 4.51 76.19 16.34
C ALA A 282 3.31 77.05 15.89
N ALA A 283 3.06 78.15 16.59
CA ALA A 283 2.00 79.11 16.24
C ALA A 283 2.15 79.56 14.76
N GLY A 284 1.06 79.53 14.00
CA GLY A 284 1.03 79.82 12.57
C GLY A 284 1.33 78.64 11.65
N SER A 285 1.83 77.51 12.17
CA SER A 285 2.00 76.26 11.41
C SER A 285 0.76 75.38 11.51
N SER A 286 0.58 74.48 10.54
CA SER A 286 -0.58 73.57 10.46
C SER A 286 -0.22 72.09 10.52
N SER A 287 1.06 71.71 10.59
CA SER A 287 1.44 70.30 10.58
C SER A 287 2.77 69.99 11.27
N TYR A 288 2.97 68.71 11.58
CA TYR A 288 4.20 68.11 12.07
C TYR A 288 4.40 66.74 11.44
N THR A 289 5.61 66.44 10.97
CA THR A 289 5.93 65.14 10.35
C THR A 289 6.67 64.21 11.31
N PHE A 290 6.23 62.96 11.40
CA PHE A 290 6.84 61.89 12.19
C PHE A 290 7.16 60.71 11.27
N THR A 291 8.45 60.41 11.10
CA THR A 291 8.89 59.30 10.25
C THR A 291 9.31 58.10 11.09
N VAL A 292 8.78 56.93 10.73
CA VAL A 292 9.10 55.60 11.28
C VAL A 292 9.87 54.82 10.22
N LEU A 293 10.90 54.06 10.63
CA LEU A 293 11.65 53.17 9.75
C LEU A 293 11.02 51.78 9.79
N VAL A 294 10.51 51.31 8.65
CA VAL A 294 10.02 49.93 8.44
C VAL A 294 11.17 49.11 7.86
N ASN A 295 11.44 47.93 8.40
CA ASN A 295 12.53 47.08 7.93
C ASN A 295 12.05 46.29 6.73
N GLY A 296 12.87 46.24 5.68
CA GLY A 296 12.56 45.48 4.48
C GLY A 296 13.37 44.19 4.41
N ASP A 297 12.76 43.08 4.00
CA ASP A 297 13.45 41.82 3.76
C ASP A 297 12.96 41.09 2.49
N THR A 298 13.14 39.78 2.38
CA THR A 298 12.80 39.01 1.16
C THR A 298 11.85 37.84 1.42
N THR A 299 11.26 37.80 2.61
CA THR A 299 10.44 36.71 3.10
C THR A 299 8.99 36.96 2.73
N ASN A 300 8.41 36.09 1.90
CA ASN A 300 7.01 36.25 1.56
C ASN A 300 6.10 36.11 2.79
N GLU A 301 5.40 37.19 3.10
CA GLU A 301 4.50 37.29 4.26
C GLU A 301 3.14 37.95 3.93
N GLN A 302 2.32 38.19 4.95
CA GLN A 302 1.05 38.91 4.78
C GLN A 302 1.27 40.39 5.00
N ASN A 303 0.39 41.22 4.45
CA ASN A 303 0.39 42.63 4.82
C ASN A 303 0.17 42.78 6.32
N GLU A 304 0.99 43.59 6.96
CA GLU A 304 0.95 43.81 8.39
C GLU A 304 0.62 45.26 8.74
N THR A 305 0.25 45.51 10.00
CA THR A 305 -0.08 46.85 10.47
C THR A 305 0.63 47.22 11.76
N PHE A 306 0.98 48.50 11.92
CA PHE A 306 1.36 49.11 13.19
C PHE A 306 0.72 50.49 13.32
N PHE A 307 0.76 51.09 14.50
CA PHE A 307 0.09 52.36 14.78
C PHE A 307 1.08 53.45 15.22
N VAL A 308 0.72 54.71 14.99
CA VAL A 308 1.36 55.89 15.56
C VAL A 308 0.33 56.69 16.34
N ASN A 309 0.48 56.73 17.65
CA ASN A 309 -0.46 57.37 18.57
C ASN A 309 0.04 58.75 18.98
N VAL A 310 -0.81 59.75 18.83
CA VAL A 310 -0.65 61.11 19.34
C VAL A 310 -1.38 61.22 20.68
N THR A 311 -0.67 61.60 21.73
CA THR A 311 -1.18 61.67 23.11
C THR A 311 -0.77 62.97 23.80
N ASN A 312 -1.30 63.25 24.99
CA ASN A 312 -0.98 64.45 25.78
C ASN A 312 -1.17 65.78 25.02
N VAL A 313 -2.17 65.83 24.12
CA VAL A 313 -2.43 66.99 23.25
C VAL A 313 -2.97 68.17 24.06
N THR A 314 -2.32 69.33 23.94
CA THR A 314 -2.76 70.60 24.51
C THR A 314 -2.84 71.66 23.40
N GLY A 315 -3.93 72.43 23.36
CA GLY A 315 -4.15 73.49 22.37
C GLY A 315 -4.88 73.06 21.08
N ALA A 316 -5.33 71.80 21.00
CA ALA A 316 -6.12 71.25 19.90
C ALA A 316 -7.26 70.37 20.43
N THR A 317 -8.30 70.16 19.63
CA THR A 317 -9.25 69.06 19.83
C THR A 317 -8.75 67.85 19.04
N VAL A 318 -8.59 66.67 19.65
CA VAL A 318 -8.16 65.47 18.90
C VAL A 318 -9.37 64.89 18.18
N LEU A 319 -9.40 65.01 16.85
CA LEU A 319 -10.40 64.37 16.00
C LEU A 319 -9.95 62.95 15.63
N ASP A 320 -8.67 62.81 15.28
CA ASP A 320 -8.03 61.53 15.03
C ASP A 320 -6.61 61.55 15.64
N GLY A 321 -6.42 60.72 16.67
CA GLY A 321 -5.16 60.64 17.39
C GLY A 321 -4.29 59.45 16.97
N GLN A 322 -4.70 58.62 16.02
CA GLN A 322 -4.00 57.39 15.68
C GLN A 322 -3.82 57.25 14.18
N GLY A 323 -2.57 57.29 13.72
CA GLY A 323 -2.24 56.94 12.34
C GLY A 323 -2.02 55.44 12.25
N SER A 324 -2.72 54.77 11.34
CA SER A 324 -2.51 53.37 10.99
C SER A 324 -1.48 53.26 9.86
N ALA A 325 -0.43 52.47 10.05
CA ALA A 325 0.46 52.05 8.99
C ALA A 325 0.14 50.64 8.54
N THR A 326 0.06 50.43 7.22
CA THR A 326 0.05 49.10 6.60
C THR A 326 1.38 48.87 5.87
N ILE A 327 2.15 47.90 6.35
CA ILE A 327 3.32 47.36 5.66
C ILE A 327 2.79 46.39 4.60
N VAL A 328 2.97 46.73 3.34
CA VAL A 328 2.52 45.91 2.20
C VAL A 328 3.65 44.97 1.83
N ASN A 329 3.41 43.66 1.92
CA ASN A 329 4.38 42.66 1.46
C ASN A 329 4.56 42.80 -0.06
N ASP A 330 5.80 43.02 -0.49
CA ASP A 330 6.19 43.06 -1.89
C ASP A 330 7.13 41.93 -2.32
N ASP A 331 7.28 40.91 -1.48
CA ASP A 331 8.08 39.73 -1.78
C ASP A 331 7.31 38.66 -2.56
N PRO A 332 7.94 38.07 -3.59
CA PRO A 332 7.31 37.04 -4.39
C PRO A 332 7.15 35.74 -3.59
N PRO A 333 6.06 34.97 -3.80
CA PRO A 333 5.92 33.65 -3.20
C PRO A 333 7.05 32.72 -3.68
N PRO A 334 7.55 31.80 -2.84
CA PRO A 334 8.63 30.91 -3.23
C PRO A 334 8.19 29.94 -4.33
N SER A 335 9.18 29.34 -5.00
CA SER A 335 8.96 28.24 -5.94
C SER A 335 9.25 26.88 -5.31
N ILE A 336 8.52 25.84 -5.72
CA ILE A 336 8.67 24.44 -5.28
C ILE A 336 9.42 23.66 -6.35
N SER A 337 10.35 22.81 -5.91
CA SER A 337 11.01 21.79 -6.73
C SER A 337 11.08 20.47 -5.96
N ILE A 338 11.32 19.36 -6.65
CA ILE A 338 11.54 18.04 -6.07
C ILE A 338 12.78 17.45 -6.73
N ASN A 339 13.65 16.79 -5.97
CA ASN A 339 14.85 16.18 -6.55
C ASN A 339 14.55 14.79 -7.14
N ASP A 340 15.48 14.33 -7.97
CA ASP A 340 15.55 12.94 -8.40
C ASP A 340 16.28 12.09 -7.35
N VAL A 341 15.89 10.81 -7.25
CA VAL A 341 16.49 9.85 -6.33
C VAL A 341 16.84 8.59 -7.11
N SER A 342 18.03 8.06 -6.90
CA SER A 342 18.45 6.77 -7.45
C SER A 342 18.99 5.89 -6.34
N GLN A 343 18.47 4.67 -6.24
CA GLN A 343 18.82 3.73 -5.18
C GLN A 343 18.54 2.30 -5.65
N ALA A 344 19.29 1.33 -5.12
CA ALA A 344 19.03 -0.08 -5.33
C ALA A 344 17.79 -0.54 -4.55
N GLU A 345 17.05 -1.50 -5.11
CA GLU A 345 15.87 -2.08 -4.45
C GLU A 345 16.24 -2.99 -3.29
N GLY A 346 17.38 -3.69 -3.41
CA GLY A 346 17.86 -4.67 -2.46
C GLY A 346 17.19 -6.03 -2.63
N ASN A 347 17.87 -7.09 -2.23
CA ASN A 347 17.48 -8.47 -2.59
C ASN A 347 16.23 -9.02 -1.85
N SER A 348 15.66 -8.28 -0.91
CA SER A 348 14.46 -8.69 -0.16
C SER A 348 13.83 -7.53 0.63
N GLY A 349 12.53 -7.65 0.90
CA GLY A 349 11.82 -6.71 1.77
C GLY A 349 11.52 -5.40 1.05
N THR A 350 11.84 -4.26 1.67
CA THR A 350 11.54 -2.94 1.09
C THR A 350 12.64 -1.93 1.35
N THR A 351 12.94 -1.12 0.34
CA THR A 351 13.81 0.06 0.44
C THR A 351 12.98 1.34 0.39
N THR A 352 13.34 2.35 1.17
CA THR A 352 12.64 3.65 1.17
C THR A 352 13.44 4.67 0.36
N MET A 353 12.90 5.10 -0.77
CA MET A 353 13.43 6.24 -1.53
C MET A 353 12.82 7.55 -1.00
N SER A 354 13.66 8.44 -0.48
CA SER A 354 13.23 9.71 0.11
C SER A 354 13.46 10.88 -0.84
N PHE A 355 12.38 11.35 -1.46
CA PHE A 355 12.37 12.54 -2.31
C PHE A 355 12.24 13.78 -1.42
N THR A 356 13.08 14.78 -1.63
CA THR A 356 13.05 16.07 -0.95
C THR A 356 12.32 17.08 -1.83
N VAL A 357 11.17 17.55 -1.35
CA VAL A 357 10.48 18.70 -1.92
C VAL A 357 11.04 19.96 -1.27
N SER A 358 11.51 20.91 -2.07
CA SER A 358 12.23 22.12 -1.63
C SER A 358 11.56 23.41 -2.08
N LEU A 359 11.49 24.39 -1.17
CA LEU A 359 11.16 25.79 -1.48
C LEU A 359 12.42 26.57 -1.84
N SER A 360 12.32 27.53 -2.75
CA SER A 360 13.45 28.41 -3.13
C SER A 360 13.83 29.43 -2.06
N ALA A 361 12.91 29.76 -1.16
CA ALA A 361 13.07 30.70 -0.05
C ALA A 361 12.07 30.34 1.07
N PRO A 362 12.33 30.72 2.33
CA PRO A 362 11.35 30.60 3.40
C PRO A 362 10.12 31.50 3.14
N SER A 363 8.99 31.13 3.72
CA SER A 363 7.75 31.90 3.74
C SER A 363 7.23 31.95 5.17
N SER A 364 6.73 33.10 5.61
CA SER A 364 6.05 33.24 6.92
C SER A 364 4.63 32.67 6.88
N GLN A 365 4.14 32.32 5.69
CA GLN A 365 2.86 31.67 5.46
C GLN A 365 3.05 30.15 5.26
N PRO A 366 2.09 29.31 5.71
CA PRO A 366 2.12 27.88 5.44
C PRO A 366 1.97 27.62 3.93
N ILE A 367 2.72 26.65 3.42
CA ILE A 367 2.67 26.23 2.01
C ILE A 367 2.27 24.77 1.93
N THR A 368 1.40 24.44 0.97
CA THR A 368 1.02 23.05 0.68
C THR A 368 1.22 22.71 -0.79
N VAL A 369 1.56 21.45 -1.06
CA VAL A 369 1.60 20.89 -2.41
C VAL A 369 1.22 19.41 -2.35
N ASN A 370 0.37 18.95 -3.27
CA ASN A 370 0.02 17.55 -3.38
C ASN A 370 1.11 16.79 -4.13
N TYR A 371 1.32 15.53 -3.76
CA TYR A 371 2.21 14.62 -4.48
C TYR A 371 1.50 13.30 -4.76
N ALA A 372 1.80 12.68 -5.89
CA ALA A 372 1.36 11.33 -6.21
C ALA A 372 2.40 10.63 -7.10
N THR A 373 2.68 9.36 -6.80
CA THR A 373 3.54 8.54 -7.65
C THR A 373 2.84 8.19 -8.97
N ALA A 374 3.61 8.07 -10.06
CA ALA A 374 3.15 7.57 -11.34
C ALA A 374 4.17 6.59 -11.94
N ASN A 375 3.66 5.54 -12.60
CA ASN A 375 4.50 4.49 -13.17
C ASN A 375 5.40 5.06 -14.29
N GLY A 376 6.62 4.54 -14.38
CA GLY A 376 7.51 4.69 -15.53
C GLY A 376 7.72 3.33 -16.19
N THR A 377 8.95 2.84 -16.18
CA THR A 377 9.23 1.42 -16.47
C THR A 377 8.92 0.54 -15.26
N ALA A 378 9.18 1.03 -14.05
CA ALA A 378 8.70 0.44 -12.80
C ALA A 378 7.19 0.70 -12.66
N THR A 379 6.45 -0.33 -12.28
CA THR A 379 5.00 -0.37 -12.16
C THR A 379 4.52 -1.02 -10.86
N THR A 380 3.46 -0.48 -10.30
CA THR A 380 2.78 -1.08 -9.14
C THR A 380 2.11 -2.43 -9.44
N ALA A 381 2.01 -2.83 -10.71
CA ALA A 381 1.38 -4.07 -11.15
C ALA A 381 2.35 -5.25 -11.09
N ASN A 382 3.63 -5.00 -11.42
CA ASN A 382 4.71 -5.95 -11.25
C ASN A 382 5.16 -6.03 -9.78
N GLY A 383 4.96 -4.95 -9.03
CA GLY A 383 5.21 -4.92 -7.60
C GLY A 383 6.44 -4.11 -7.22
N ASP A 384 7.06 -3.40 -8.16
CA ASP A 384 8.36 -2.72 -8.01
C ASP A 384 8.31 -1.63 -6.91
N TYR A 385 7.16 -0.96 -6.74
CA TYR A 385 6.95 0.01 -5.67
C TYR A 385 5.50 0.13 -5.23
N VAL A 386 5.29 0.74 -4.05
CA VAL A 386 3.96 1.01 -3.49
C VAL A 386 3.49 2.40 -3.88
N ALA A 387 2.33 2.47 -4.55
CA ALA A 387 1.69 3.74 -4.92
C ALA A 387 1.51 4.64 -3.68
N THR A 388 2.07 5.84 -3.74
CA THR A 388 2.05 6.80 -2.62
C THR A 388 1.49 8.13 -3.10
N SER A 389 0.55 8.70 -2.35
CA SER A 389 0.01 10.04 -2.60
C SER A 389 -0.30 10.76 -1.29
N GLY A 390 -0.31 12.09 -1.32
CA GLY A 390 -0.57 12.90 -0.13
C GLY A 390 -0.38 14.39 -0.38
N THR A 391 -0.24 15.14 0.70
CA THR A 391 0.01 16.58 0.69
C THR A 391 1.24 16.87 1.55
N ALA A 392 2.28 17.47 0.96
CA ALA A 392 3.41 18.01 1.68
C ALA A 392 3.01 19.37 2.26
N PHE A 393 3.22 19.54 3.57
CA PHE A 393 2.93 20.76 4.32
C PHE A 393 4.23 21.37 4.85
N PHE A 394 4.49 22.61 4.48
CA PHE A 394 5.61 23.40 4.99
C PHE A 394 5.07 24.34 6.06
N SER A 395 5.56 24.17 7.28
CA SER A 395 5.31 25.16 8.34
C SER A 395 6.00 26.48 7.99
N PRO A 396 5.53 27.63 8.51
CA PRO A 396 6.24 28.90 8.36
C PRO A 396 7.75 28.77 8.65
N GLY A 397 8.58 29.30 7.75
CA GLY A 397 10.04 29.22 7.80
C GLY A 397 10.67 27.88 7.34
N GLN A 398 9.89 26.83 7.10
CA GLN A 398 10.39 25.54 6.64
C GLN A 398 10.61 25.55 5.13
N ILE A 399 11.76 25.04 4.66
CA ILE A 399 12.13 25.06 3.22
C ILE A 399 12.25 23.66 2.58
N THR A 400 12.15 22.58 3.35
CA THR A 400 12.24 21.20 2.83
C THR A 400 11.22 20.29 3.49
N GLN A 401 10.61 19.38 2.71
CA GLN A 401 9.73 18.33 3.20
C GLN A 401 10.04 17.00 2.49
N PRO A 402 10.29 15.89 3.22
CA PRO A 402 10.50 14.59 2.61
C PRO A 402 9.18 13.96 2.16
N VAL A 403 9.22 13.30 1.01
CA VAL A 403 8.21 12.41 0.45
C VAL A 403 8.86 11.04 0.29
N ASN A 404 8.44 10.09 1.11
CA ASN A 404 9.00 8.74 1.12
C ASN A 404 8.15 7.82 0.24
N VAL A 405 8.80 7.12 -0.68
CA VAL A 405 8.18 6.07 -1.50
C VAL A 405 8.83 4.73 -1.15
N THR A 406 8.00 3.72 -0.92
CA THR A 406 8.46 2.35 -0.64
C THR A 406 8.66 1.62 -1.95
N VAL A 407 9.89 1.15 -2.18
CA VAL A 407 10.30 0.24 -3.26
C VAL A 407 10.39 -1.16 -2.68
N ASN A 408 9.86 -2.17 -3.38
CA ASN A 408 9.92 -3.55 -2.95
C ASN A 408 11.18 -4.17 -3.54
N GLY A 409 11.95 -4.85 -2.70
CA GLY A 409 13.15 -5.55 -3.14
C GLY A 409 12.85 -7.01 -3.45
N ASP A 410 13.40 -7.51 -4.54
CA ASP A 410 13.33 -8.91 -4.93
C ASP A 410 14.68 -9.40 -5.48
N THR A 411 14.71 -10.55 -6.13
CA THR A 411 15.94 -11.16 -6.67
C THR A 411 15.89 -11.34 -8.18
N ASP A 412 14.87 -10.76 -8.83
CA ASP A 412 14.69 -10.90 -10.26
C ASP A 412 15.72 -10.02 -10.97
N ILE A 413 16.42 -10.58 -11.95
CA ILE A 413 17.45 -9.84 -12.68
C ILE A 413 16.77 -9.01 -13.75
N GLU A 414 16.76 -7.71 -13.52
CA GLU A 414 16.10 -6.74 -14.37
C GLU A 414 17.08 -5.66 -14.86
N THR A 415 16.60 -4.78 -15.73
CA THR A 415 17.32 -3.54 -16.05
C THR A 415 16.90 -2.46 -15.07
N ASN A 416 17.78 -1.50 -14.76
CA ASN A 416 17.38 -0.32 -13.97
C ASN A 416 16.05 0.27 -14.45
N GLU A 417 15.15 0.49 -13.51
CA GLU A 417 13.80 0.94 -13.78
C GLU A 417 13.54 2.35 -13.23
N SER A 418 12.40 2.93 -13.62
CA SER A 418 12.03 4.29 -13.24
C SER A 418 10.55 4.44 -12.89
N PHE A 419 10.27 5.31 -11.92
CA PHE A 419 8.94 5.83 -11.61
C PHE A 419 9.02 7.34 -11.31
N PHE A 420 7.89 8.00 -11.18
CA PHE A 420 7.84 9.46 -10.97
C PHE A 420 7.08 9.82 -9.70
N VAL A 421 7.46 10.92 -9.05
CA VAL A 421 6.68 11.60 -8.02
C VAL A 421 6.23 12.96 -8.57
N ASN A 422 4.94 13.09 -8.87
CA ASN A 422 4.38 14.28 -9.49
C ASN A 422 3.80 15.23 -8.43
N LEU A 423 4.23 16.50 -8.47
CA LEU A 423 3.70 17.57 -7.66
C LEU A 423 2.52 18.25 -8.36
N SER A 424 1.48 18.63 -7.60
CA SER A 424 0.32 19.34 -8.12
C SER A 424 -0.37 20.19 -7.06
N GLY A 425 -1.21 21.13 -7.50
CA GLY A 425 -2.11 21.87 -6.60
C GLY A 425 -1.41 22.68 -5.51
N ALA A 426 -0.26 23.30 -5.81
CA ALA A 426 0.46 24.12 -4.84
C ALA A 426 -0.37 25.34 -4.38
N ASN A 427 -0.32 25.64 -3.09
CA ASN A 427 -0.92 26.83 -2.48
C ASN A 427 0.16 27.63 -1.73
N GLY A 428 0.20 28.95 -1.95
CA GLY A 428 1.22 29.83 -1.37
C GLY A 428 2.59 29.80 -2.07
N ALA A 429 2.73 29.05 -3.16
CA ALA A 429 3.96 28.90 -3.92
C ALA A 429 3.68 28.54 -5.39
N THR A 430 4.68 28.66 -6.26
CA THR A 430 4.62 28.22 -7.66
C THR A 430 5.44 26.95 -7.87
N ILE A 431 4.99 25.99 -8.67
CA ILE A 431 5.78 24.77 -8.94
C ILE A 431 6.74 25.08 -10.10
N ASN A 432 8.05 25.04 -9.83
CA ASN A 432 9.11 25.21 -10.83
C ASN A 432 9.51 23.86 -11.43
N ASP A 433 9.69 22.85 -10.58
CA ASP A 433 9.88 21.46 -11.00
C ASP A 433 8.77 20.60 -10.40
N SER A 434 7.95 20.02 -11.29
CA SER A 434 6.76 19.26 -10.91
C SER A 434 6.98 17.77 -10.82
N GLN A 435 8.18 17.25 -11.10
CA GLN A 435 8.38 15.81 -11.24
C GLN A 435 9.75 15.37 -10.73
N GLY A 436 9.75 14.56 -9.67
CA GLY A 436 10.95 13.85 -9.22
C GLY A 436 11.02 12.49 -9.91
N LEU A 437 12.13 12.17 -10.55
CA LEU A 437 12.43 10.86 -11.13
C LEU A 437 13.03 9.95 -10.06
N GLY A 438 12.33 8.85 -9.76
CA GLY A 438 12.87 7.72 -9.01
C GLY A 438 13.50 6.72 -9.97
N THR A 439 14.78 6.39 -9.79
CA THR A 439 15.46 5.30 -10.50
C THR A 439 15.75 4.16 -9.54
N ILE A 440 15.14 3.01 -9.78
CA ILE A 440 15.42 1.75 -9.07
C ILE A 440 16.58 1.09 -9.81
N THR A 441 17.74 0.96 -9.15
CA THR A 441 18.91 0.33 -9.78
C THR A 441 18.95 -1.15 -9.44
N ASN A 442 18.89 -2.02 -10.45
CA ASN A 442 19.00 -3.46 -10.26
C ASN A 442 20.37 -3.80 -9.62
N ASP A 443 20.35 -4.27 -8.39
CA ASP A 443 21.52 -4.81 -7.70
C ASP A 443 21.59 -6.34 -7.75
N ASP A 444 20.63 -6.98 -8.41
CA ASP A 444 20.63 -8.42 -8.64
C ASP A 444 21.64 -8.81 -9.71
N VAL A 445 22.54 -9.70 -9.30
CA VAL A 445 23.54 -10.33 -10.17
C VAL A 445 23.15 -11.78 -10.38
N GLY A 446 23.47 -12.30 -11.57
CA GLY A 446 23.31 -13.73 -11.80
C GLY A 446 24.10 -14.54 -10.78
N ALA A 447 23.43 -15.53 -10.18
CA ALA A 447 24.08 -16.56 -9.39
C ALA A 447 24.24 -17.83 -10.24
N PRO A 448 25.35 -18.57 -10.11
CA PRO A 448 25.37 -19.95 -10.57
C PRO A 448 24.40 -20.77 -9.70
N GLU A 449 23.85 -21.85 -10.25
CA GLU A 449 22.97 -22.79 -9.52
C GLU A 449 23.30 -24.19 -10.01
N ILE A 450 23.83 -25.04 -9.13
CA ILE A 450 24.36 -26.35 -9.43
C ILE A 450 23.32 -27.43 -9.15
N SER A 451 23.17 -28.35 -10.10
CA SER A 451 22.50 -29.62 -9.86
C SER A 451 23.36 -30.78 -10.33
N VAL A 452 23.39 -31.84 -9.53
CA VAL A 452 24.13 -33.07 -9.84
C VAL A 452 23.13 -34.20 -10.06
N SER A 453 23.38 -35.02 -11.08
CA SER A 453 22.59 -36.21 -11.34
C SER A 453 23.47 -37.39 -11.73
N GLY A 454 23.04 -38.59 -11.37
CA GLY A 454 23.53 -39.84 -11.92
C GLY A 454 22.34 -40.66 -12.42
N ASN A 455 22.53 -41.42 -13.50
CA ASN A 455 21.43 -42.12 -14.20
C ASN A 455 20.21 -41.23 -14.54
N ALA A 456 20.44 -39.93 -14.77
CA ALA A 456 19.41 -38.91 -14.98
C ALA A 456 18.45 -38.69 -13.79
N THR A 457 18.80 -39.19 -12.60
CA THR A 457 18.10 -38.92 -11.35
C THR A 457 18.91 -37.89 -10.55
N SER A 458 18.23 -36.89 -10.00
CA SER A 458 18.87 -35.83 -9.21
C SER A 458 19.46 -36.40 -7.92
N ILE A 459 20.64 -35.93 -7.56
CA ILE A 459 21.32 -36.18 -6.29
C ILE A 459 21.33 -34.85 -5.54
N THR A 460 20.89 -34.85 -4.29
CA THR A 460 20.86 -33.65 -3.46
C THR A 460 22.21 -33.42 -2.79
N ASP A 461 22.62 -32.16 -2.59
CA ASP A 461 23.80 -31.87 -1.78
C ASP A 461 23.63 -32.41 -0.34
N GLY A 462 24.69 -32.99 0.20
CA GLY A 462 24.71 -33.64 1.50
C GLY A 462 24.00 -35.00 1.54
N ASP A 463 23.64 -35.60 0.40
CA ASP A 463 22.96 -36.90 0.40
C ASP A 463 23.80 -38.00 1.08
N LEU A 464 23.20 -38.66 2.07
CA LEU A 464 23.80 -39.73 2.88
C LEU A 464 23.26 -41.12 2.55
N THR A 465 22.34 -41.24 1.58
CA THR A 465 21.63 -42.50 1.30
C THR A 465 21.88 -42.97 -0.14
N PRO A 466 22.98 -43.71 -0.38
CA PRO A 466 23.26 -44.25 -1.70
C PRO A 466 22.12 -45.09 -2.27
N SER A 467 21.91 -44.99 -3.59
CA SER A 467 20.81 -45.61 -4.32
C SER A 467 21.27 -46.13 -5.68
N THR A 468 20.66 -47.22 -6.12
CA THR A 468 20.87 -47.74 -7.48
C THR A 468 20.15 -46.90 -8.54
N LEU A 469 19.17 -46.08 -8.15
CA LEU A 469 18.37 -45.25 -9.06
C LEU A 469 19.15 -44.04 -9.60
N ASP A 470 19.99 -43.42 -8.77
CA ASP A 470 20.84 -42.29 -9.13
C ASP A 470 22.31 -42.71 -9.36
N GLY A 471 22.61 -44.01 -9.27
CA GLY A 471 23.96 -44.52 -9.51
C GLY A 471 24.95 -44.21 -8.39
N THR A 472 24.52 -43.79 -7.21
CA THR A 472 25.40 -43.66 -6.05
C THR A 472 25.67 -45.00 -5.35
N ASP A 473 24.85 -46.03 -5.60
CA ASP A 473 25.12 -47.43 -5.26
C ASP A 473 25.62 -48.23 -6.48
N TYR A 474 26.83 -48.75 -6.38
CA TYR A 474 27.54 -49.52 -7.41
C TYR A 474 27.23 -51.01 -7.37
N GLY A 475 26.40 -51.47 -6.42
CA GLY A 475 26.01 -52.87 -6.29
C GLY A 475 27.21 -53.77 -5.93
N SER A 476 27.13 -55.04 -6.33
CA SER A 476 28.15 -56.05 -6.01
C SER A 476 29.22 -56.13 -7.09
N THR A 477 30.48 -55.93 -6.70
CA THR A 477 31.65 -55.99 -7.59
C THR A 477 32.72 -56.93 -7.02
N PRO A 478 33.30 -57.85 -7.82
CA PRO A 478 34.36 -58.74 -7.34
C PRO A 478 35.60 -57.98 -6.85
N VAL A 479 36.10 -58.31 -5.66
CA VAL A 479 37.33 -57.73 -5.07
C VAL A 479 38.57 -57.99 -5.93
N THR A 480 38.60 -59.11 -6.66
CA THR A 480 39.72 -59.43 -7.55
C THR A 480 39.33 -59.22 -9.00
N GLY A 481 39.91 -58.20 -9.63
CA GLY A 481 39.77 -57.94 -11.06
C GLY A 481 38.43 -57.33 -11.50
N GLY A 482 37.54 -56.99 -10.56
CA GLY A 482 36.29 -56.29 -10.82
C GLY A 482 36.40 -54.79 -10.52
N SER A 483 35.85 -53.96 -11.40
CA SER A 483 35.61 -52.53 -11.13
C SER A 483 34.35 -52.09 -11.86
N VAL A 484 33.66 -51.09 -11.33
CA VAL A 484 32.45 -50.51 -11.95
C VAL A 484 32.60 -48.99 -11.99
N GLU A 485 32.34 -48.39 -13.15
CA GLU A 485 32.42 -46.95 -13.37
C GLU A 485 31.02 -46.37 -13.59
N HIS A 486 30.67 -45.31 -12.87
CA HIS A 486 29.48 -44.51 -13.10
C HIS A 486 29.84 -43.09 -13.54
N THR A 487 28.97 -42.49 -14.37
CA THR A 487 29.11 -41.11 -14.85
C THR A 487 28.06 -40.24 -14.17
N PHE A 488 28.51 -39.10 -13.64
CA PHE A 488 27.66 -38.08 -13.03
C PHE A 488 27.69 -36.82 -13.89
N THR A 489 26.56 -36.11 -13.94
CA THR A 489 26.39 -34.88 -14.70
C THR A 489 26.15 -33.72 -13.74
N ILE A 490 26.93 -32.67 -13.90
CA ILE A 490 26.74 -31.36 -13.27
C ILE A 490 26.02 -30.49 -14.30
N THR A 491 24.93 -29.85 -13.89
CA THR A 491 24.18 -28.88 -14.69
C THR A 491 24.18 -27.54 -13.95
N ASN A 492 24.39 -26.46 -14.68
CA ASN A 492 24.25 -25.10 -14.17
C ASN A 492 22.90 -24.51 -14.65
N SER A 493 21.89 -24.54 -13.79
CA SER A 493 20.57 -23.90 -14.04
C SER A 493 20.60 -22.39 -13.81
N GLY A 494 21.67 -21.88 -13.21
CA GLY A 494 21.82 -20.49 -12.84
C GLY A 494 22.06 -19.57 -14.03
N THR A 495 22.04 -18.28 -13.75
CA THR A 495 22.18 -17.22 -14.76
C THR A 495 23.62 -16.71 -14.87
N ALA A 496 24.51 -17.08 -13.94
CA ALA A 496 25.95 -16.85 -14.04
C ALA A 496 26.76 -18.13 -14.33
N LEU A 497 28.01 -17.95 -14.75
CA LEU A 497 28.96 -19.04 -15.00
C LEU A 497 29.28 -19.76 -13.69
N LEU A 498 29.13 -21.08 -13.65
CA LEU A 498 29.49 -21.92 -12.50
C LEU A 498 30.95 -22.36 -12.63
N ASN A 499 31.78 -22.05 -11.64
CA ASN A 499 33.14 -22.56 -11.49
C ASN A 499 33.13 -23.84 -10.65
N VAL A 500 33.77 -24.90 -11.15
CA VAL A 500 33.79 -26.23 -10.52
C VAL A 500 35.22 -26.63 -10.21
N GLY A 501 35.47 -27.00 -8.96
CA GLY A 501 36.75 -27.51 -8.47
C GLY A 501 36.99 -28.98 -8.84
N THR A 502 38.12 -29.51 -8.38
CA THR A 502 38.45 -30.92 -8.58
C THR A 502 37.55 -31.82 -7.73
N VAL A 503 36.94 -32.82 -8.35
CA VAL A 503 36.22 -33.89 -7.66
C VAL A 503 37.19 -34.78 -6.92
N SER A 504 36.86 -35.04 -5.67
CA SER A 504 37.58 -35.93 -4.78
C SER A 504 36.65 -37.00 -4.21
N THR A 505 37.20 -38.16 -3.90
CA THR A 505 36.48 -39.30 -3.35
C THR A 505 37.25 -39.91 -2.17
N THR A 506 36.54 -40.61 -1.28
CA THR A 506 37.13 -41.39 -0.19
C THR A 506 36.78 -42.88 -0.31
N GLY A 507 37.47 -43.73 0.45
CA GLY A 507 37.23 -45.17 0.45
C GLY A 507 37.78 -45.87 -0.80
N ASP A 508 37.00 -46.79 -1.35
CA ASP A 508 37.35 -47.62 -2.50
C ASP A 508 36.88 -47.01 -3.84
N PHE A 509 36.72 -45.68 -3.84
CA PHE A 509 36.22 -44.91 -4.97
C PHE A 509 37.33 -44.00 -5.49
N SER A 510 37.47 -43.91 -6.80
CA SER A 510 38.46 -43.06 -7.46
C SER A 510 37.84 -42.27 -8.61
N VAL A 511 38.29 -41.03 -8.81
CA VAL A 511 37.86 -40.20 -9.93
C VAL A 511 38.66 -40.55 -11.17
N THR A 512 38.01 -41.09 -12.19
CA THR A 512 38.64 -41.48 -13.47
C THR A 512 38.49 -40.43 -14.56
N GLN A 513 37.55 -39.48 -14.40
CA GLN A 513 37.39 -38.32 -15.25
C GLN A 513 36.93 -37.12 -14.42
N GLN A 514 37.67 -36.02 -14.48
CA GLN A 514 37.29 -34.74 -13.86
C GLN A 514 36.30 -33.97 -14.76
N PRO A 515 35.41 -33.13 -14.19
CA PRO A 515 34.56 -32.24 -14.96
C PRO A 515 35.38 -31.09 -15.57
N ALA A 516 34.78 -30.35 -16.51
CA ALA A 516 35.31 -29.06 -16.93
C ALA A 516 35.31 -28.08 -15.74
N ALA A 517 36.33 -27.22 -15.67
CA ALA A 517 36.49 -26.26 -14.56
C ALA A 517 35.38 -25.17 -14.53
N THR A 518 34.60 -25.04 -15.62
CA THR A 518 33.53 -24.05 -15.75
C THR A 518 32.35 -24.65 -16.50
N VAL A 519 31.13 -24.27 -16.12
CA VAL A 519 29.88 -24.68 -16.76
C VAL A 519 29.07 -23.44 -17.12
N ALA A 520 28.72 -23.31 -18.41
CA ALA A 520 27.95 -22.17 -18.91
C ALA A 520 26.60 -22.02 -18.19
N ALA A 521 26.18 -20.78 -17.95
CA ALA A 521 24.86 -20.42 -17.44
C ALA A 521 23.73 -20.91 -18.37
N GLY A 522 22.49 -20.95 -17.85
CA GLY A 522 21.30 -21.22 -18.64
C GLY A 522 21.18 -22.67 -19.11
N GLY A 523 21.61 -23.63 -18.28
CA GLY A 523 21.48 -25.07 -18.54
C GLY A 523 22.73 -25.73 -19.14
N GLY A 524 23.90 -25.12 -19.05
CA GLY A 524 25.15 -25.79 -19.44
C GLY A 524 25.42 -27.03 -18.59
N THR A 525 26.14 -28.01 -19.15
CA THR A 525 26.44 -29.27 -18.45
C THR A 525 27.90 -29.68 -18.59
N THR A 526 28.43 -30.38 -17.59
CA THR A 526 29.69 -31.14 -17.66
C THR A 526 29.53 -32.48 -16.95
N THR A 527 30.39 -33.45 -17.25
CA THR A 527 30.35 -34.77 -16.58
C THR A 527 31.67 -35.10 -15.89
N PHE A 528 31.58 -35.94 -14.86
CA PHE A 528 32.73 -36.57 -14.20
C PHE A 528 32.44 -38.06 -13.98
N LYS A 529 33.49 -38.86 -13.80
CA LYS A 529 33.37 -40.31 -13.63
C LYS A 529 34.04 -40.77 -12.36
N ILE A 530 33.36 -41.66 -11.67
CA ILE A 530 33.85 -42.31 -10.46
C ILE A 530 33.84 -43.81 -10.70
N THR A 531 34.95 -44.45 -10.35
CA THR A 531 35.12 -45.89 -10.39
C THR A 531 35.18 -46.45 -8.98
N PHE A 532 34.35 -47.46 -8.73
CA PHE A 532 34.42 -48.32 -7.56
C PHE A 532 35.31 -49.53 -7.84
N ASP A 533 36.35 -49.70 -7.04
CA ASP A 533 37.30 -50.83 -7.09
C ASP A 533 37.46 -51.39 -5.66
N PRO A 534 36.65 -52.40 -5.27
CA PRO A 534 36.60 -52.87 -3.90
C PRO A 534 37.92 -53.55 -3.48
N SER A 535 38.55 -53.02 -2.45
CA SER A 535 39.78 -53.54 -1.84
C SER A 535 39.53 -54.71 -0.86
N ALA A 536 38.28 -54.92 -0.44
CA ALA A 536 37.89 -55.96 0.50
C ALA A 536 36.43 -56.36 0.34
N LEU A 537 36.06 -57.52 0.90
CA LEU A 537 34.68 -58.02 0.92
C LEU A 537 33.76 -57.16 1.81
N GLY A 538 32.47 -57.17 1.50
CA GLY A 538 31.42 -56.45 2.22
C GLY A 538 31.16 -55.04 1.70
N THR A 539 30.25 -54.33 2.36
CA THR A 539 29.89 -52.96 1.99
C THR A 539 31.07 -52.01 2.19
N ARG A 540 31.34 -51.22 1.15
CA ARG A 540 32.35 -50.18 1.06
C ARG A 540 31.62 -48.86 0.83
N THR A 541 31.94 -47.86 1.63
CA THR A 541 31.33 -46.53 1.51
C THR A 541 32.40 -45.49 1.23
N GLY A 542 31.99 -44.42 0.57
CA GLY A 542 32.83 -43.27 0.26
C GLY A 542 31.98 -42.01 0.19
N THR A 543 32.65 -40.87 0.13
CA THR A 543 32.03 -39.57 -0.08
C THR A 543 32.65 -38.94 -1.30
N VAL A 544 31.82 -38.38 -2.17
CA VAL A 544 32.20 -37.52 -3.28
C VAL A 544 32.09 -36.09 -2.80
N SER A 545 33.11 -35.26 -3.06
CA SER A 545 33.07 -33.83 -2.71
C SER A 545 33.90 -33.00 -3.68
N PHE A 546 33.38 -31.82 -4.03
CA PHE A 546 34.09 -30.81 -4.81
C PHE A 546 33.60 -29.41 -4.47
N SER A 547 34.53 -28.44 -4.46
CA SER A 547 34.19 -27.03 -4.31
C SER A 547 33.53 -26.50 -5.59
N ASN A 548 32.65 -25.53 -5.45
CA ASN A 548 32.08 -24.75 -6.54
C ASN A 548 31.87 -23.29 -6.06
N ASP A 549 31.27 -22.43 -6.87
CA ASP A 549 30.93 -21.05 -6.49
C ASP A 549 29.42 -20.80 -6.42
N ASP A 550 28.65 -21.88 -6.25
CA ASP A 550 27.26 -21.80 -5.79
C ASP A 550 27.21 -21.48 -4.29
N GLY A 551 26.27 -20.62 -3.90
CA GLY A 551 26.24 -20.01 -2.58
C GLY A 551 25.88 -20.99 -1.47
N ASP A 552 24.98 -21.92 -1.74
CA ASP A 552 24.37 -22.82 -0.77
C ASP A 552 24.74 -24.31 -0.91
N GLU A 553 25.26 -24.76 -2.07
CA GLU A 553 25.79 -26.12 -2.26
C GLU A 553 27.32 -26.19 -2.42
N ASN A 554 28.08 -25.31 -1.76
CA ASN A 554 29.55 -25.34 -1.78
C ASN A 554 30.17 -25.76 -0.43
N PRO A 555 30.95 -26.85 -0.36
CA PRO A 555 31.19 -27.82 -1.44
C PRO A 555 29.96 -28.70 -1.69
N PHE A 556 29.82 -29.23 -2.92
CA PHE A 556 28.77 -30.20 -3.24
C PHE A 556 29.26 -31.59 -2.85
N ASN A 557 28.46 -32.31 -2.07
CA ASN A 557 28.83 -33.57 -1.43
C ASN A 557 27.71 -34.60 -1.56
N PHE A 558 28.08 -35.87 -1.76
CA PHE A 558 27.14 -36.98 -1.63
C PHE A 558 27.86 -38.28 -1.30
N SER A 559 27.15 -39.20 -0.67
CA SER A 559 27.68 -40.51 -0.30
C SER A 559 27.54 -41.50 -1.46
N VAL A 560 28.51 -42.39 -1.57
CA VAL A 560 28.50 -43.52 -2.52
C VAL A 560 28.74 -44.82 -1.76
N GLN A 561 28.16 -45.92 -2.27
CA GLN A 561 28.42 -47.25 -1.74
C GLN A 561 28.62 -48.29 -2.84
N GLY A 562 29.24 -49.40 -2.48
CA GLY A 562 29.28 -50.62 -3.28
C GLY A 562 29.67 -51.79 -2.39
N ALA A 563 29.36 -53.01 -2.79
CA ALA A 563 29.73 -54.21 -2.06
C ALA A 563 30.86 -54.94 -2.78
N GLY A 564 32.00 -55.11 -2.10
CA GLY A 564 33.01 -56.06 -2.53
C GLY A 564 32.49 -57.48 -2.31
N VAL A 565 32.43 -58.27 -3.37
CA VAL A 565 32.06 -59.70 -3.30
C VAL A 565 33.23 -60.57 -3.73
N GLU A 566 33.20 -61.85 -3.35
CA GLU A 566 34.20 -62.78 -3.85
C GLU A 566 34.05 -62.98 -5.36
N THR A 567 35.13 -63.41 -6.01
CA THR A 567 35.08 -63.74 -7.43
C THR A 567 34.38 -65.09 -7.60
N PRO A 568 33.26 -65.17 -8.35
CA PRO A 568 32.59 -66.45 -8.59
C PRO A 568 33.54 -67.47 -9.22
N SER A 569 33.44 -68.73 -8.77
CA SER A 569 34.36 -69.80 -9.17
C SER A 569 33.59 -71.10 -9.43
N LEU A 570 34.14 -71.94 -10.32
CA LEU A 570 33.68 -73.32 -10.55
C LEU A 570 34.48 -74.34 -9.73
N ILE A 571 35.39 -73.87 -8.86
CA ILE A 571 36.19 -74.70 -7.95
C ILE A 571 35.60 -74.56 -6.56
N VAL A 572 35.03 -75.63 -6.02
CA VAL A 572 34.51 -75.67 -4.65
C VAL A 572 35.67 -75.69 -3.67
N THR A 573 35.70 -74.73 -2.76
CA THR A 573 36.78 -74.55 -1.78
C THR A 573 36.34 -74.78 -0.35
N THR A 574 35.04 -74.96 -0.07
CA THR A 574 34.55 -75.18 1.31
C THR A 574 33.51 -76.29 1.41
N VAL A 575 33.40 -76.85 2.61
CA VAL A 575 32.34 -77.82 2.97
C VAL A 575 31.04 -77.13 3.42
N SER A 576 31.08 -75.82 3.65
CA SER A 576 29.92 -75.02 4.03
C SER A 576 28.88 -74.95 2.90
N ASP A 577 27.61 -75.01 3.24
CA ASP A 577 26.50 -74.74 2.33
C ASP A 577 26.07 -73.27 2.46
N SER A 578 26.83 -72.37 1.82
CA SER A 578 26.57 -70.93 1.76
C SER A 578 25.88 -70.56 0.44
N SER A 579 25.17 -69.44 0.43
CA SER A 579 24.70 -68.79 -0.80
C SER A 579 25.11 -67.33 -0.88
N THR A 580 25.94 -66.88 0.07
CA THR A 580 26.36 -65.49 0.23
C THR A 580 27.85 -65.37 -0.08
N PRO A 581 28.22 -64.64 -1.15
CA PRO A 581 29.60 -64.52 -1.63
C PRO A 581 30.44 -63.55 -0.77
N THR A 582 30.53 -63.82 0.54
CA THR A 582 31.09 -62.89 1.53
C THR A 582 32.18 -63.50 2.41
N ASP A 583 32.46 -64.80 2.28
CA ASP A 583 33.44 -65.50 3.12
C ASP A 583 34.73 -65.90 2.38
N ASN A 584 34.88 -65.47 1.12
CA ASN A 584 36.03 -65.75 0.26
C ASN A 584 36.24 -67.27 0.00
N GLN A 585 35.15 -68.04 0.07
CA GLN A 585 35.13 -69.46 -0.18
C GLN A 585 33.94 -69.80 -1.08
N THR A 586 34.18 -70.65 -2.07
CA THR A 586 33.14 -71.10 -2.98
C THR A 586 32.55 -72.42 -2.47
N SER A 587 31.31 -72.39 -2.03
CA SER A 587 30.51 -73.58 -1.75
C SER A 587 30.06 -74.27 -3.04
N LEU A 588 29.60 -75.52 -2.92
CA LEU A 588 29.01 -76.24 -4.06
C LEU A 588 27.76 -75.51 -4.59
N ARG A 589 26.97 -74.87 -3.71
CA ARG A 589 25.78 -74.13 -4.11
C ARG A 589 26.12 -72.88 -4.92
N GLU A 590 27.13 -72.13 -4.49
CA GLU A 590 27.65 -70.97 -5.25
C GLU A 590 28.22 -71.39 -6.60
N ALA A 591 28.99 -72.47 -6.65
CA ALA A 591 29.53 -72.98 -7.92
C ALA A 591 28.43 -73.41 -8.90
N ILE A 592 27.36 -74.04 -8.42
CA ILE A 592 26.19 -74.42 -9.23
C ILE A 592 25.44 -73.17 -9.72
N ALA A 593 25.22 -72.19 -8.85
CA ALA A 593 24.57 -70.93 -9.23
C ALA A 593 25.40 -70.18 -10.28
N TYR A 594 26.71 -70.11 -10.11
CA TYR A 594 27.62 -69.48 -11.08
C TYR A 594 27.64 -70.24 -12.41
N ALA A 595 27.69 -71.57 -12.39
CA ALA A 595 27.61 -72.38 -13.62
C ALA A 595 26.35 -72.11 -14.44
N ALA A 596 25.23 -71.74 -13.79
CA ALA A 596 23.97 -71.42 -14.46
C ALA A 596 23.98 -70.04 -15.15
N THR A 597 24.90 -69.13 -14.79
CA THR A 597 25.03 -67.82 -15.47
C THR A 597 25.92 -67.88 -16.71
N LEU A 598 26.72 -68.95 -16.83
CA LEU A 598 27.65 -69.14 -17.94
C LEU A 598 26.99 -69.83 -19.13
N SER A 599 27.40 -69.48 -20.34
CA SER A 599 26.91 -70.09 -21.56
C SER A 599 27.56 -71.46 -21.80
N GLY A 600 26.75 -72.48 -22.12
CA GLY A 600 27.22 -73.81 -22.49
C GLY A 600 27.58 -74.71 -21.29
N PRO A 601 27.97 -75.97 -21.54
CA PRO A 601 28.23 -76.94 -20.48
C PRO A 601 29.38 -76.53 -19.57
N GLN A 602 29.15 -76.57 -18.26
CA GLN A 602 30.15 -76.22 -17.24
C GLN A 602 30.66 -77.45 -16.48
N THR A 603 31.85 -77.34 -15.90
CA THR A 603 32.43 -78.38 -15.03
C THR A 603 32.80 -77.79 -13.68
N ILE A 604 32.19 -78.31 -12.62
CA ILE A 604 32.54 -78.03 -11.23
C ILE A 604 33.55 -79.06 -10.75
N THR A 605 34.62 -78.56 -10.13
CA THR A 605 35.68 -79.35 -9.50
C THR A 605 35.86 -78.92 -8.05
N PHE A 606 36.72 -79.62 -7.31
CA PHE A 606 36.98 -79.36 -5.90
C PHE A 606 38.46 -78.96 -5.71
N SER A 607 38.71 -78.08 -4.75
CA SER A 607 40.05 -77.54 -4.49
C SER A 607 41.05 -78.63 -4.10
N THR A 608 42.27 -78.52 -4.62
CA THR A 608 43.46 -79.27 -4.21
C THR A 608 44.39 -78.46 -3.30
N SER A 609 44.01 -77.23 -2.95
CA SER A 609 44.82 -76.24 -2.23
C SER A 609 44.22 -75.92 -0.86
N THR A 610 45.10 -75.58 0.10
CA THR A 610 44.73 -75.04 1.41
C THR A 610 44.90 -73.51 1.50
N ALA A 611 45.21 -72.85 0.38
CA ALA A 611 45.36 -71.40 0.33
C ALA A 611 44.03 -70.71 0.68
N SER A 612 44.12 -69.54 1.33
CA SER A 612 42.98 -68.70 1.67
C SER A 612 41.87 -69.41 2.47
N GLY A 613 42.21 -70.43 3.26
CA GLY A 613 41.26 -71.18 4.09
C GLY A 613 40.51 -72.29 3.35
N ALA A 614 40.84 -72.55 2.08
CA ALA A 614 40.21 -73.60 1.29
C ALA A 614 40.44 -75.01 1.87
N VAL A 615 39.46 -75.89 1.69
CA VAL A 615 39.52 -77.32 1.97
C VAL A 615 40.21 -78.03 0.81
N ASN A 616 41.23 -78.84 1.11
CA ASN A 616 41.81 -79.75 0.14
C ASN A 616 40.99 -81.06 0.11
N PHE A 617 40.12 -81.20 -0.88
CA PHE A 617 39.25 -82.37 -1.02
C PHE A 617 39.99 -83.65 -1.48
N PHE A 618 41.27 -83.53 -1.85
CA PHE A 618 42.11 -84.63 -2.34
C PHE A 618 43.21 -85.04 -1.33
N ASP A 619 43.09 -84.63 -0.06
CA ASP A 619 44.04 -84.95 1.01
C ASP A 619 43.94 -86.39 1.55
N GLY A 620 42.99 -87.18 1.03
CA GLY A 620 42.75 -88.57 1.43
C GLY A 620 41.78 -88.74 2.60
N THR A 621 41.30 -87.65 3.20
CA THR A 621 40.28 -87.66 4.26
C THR A 621 38.86 -87.65 3.68
N THR A 622 37.85 -87.83 4.53
CA THR A 622 36.44 -87.78 4.13
C THR A 622 35.84 -86.44 4.52
N HIS A 623 35.16 -85.80 3.56
CA HIS A 623 34.50 -84.51 3.70
C HIS A 623 32.98 -84.66 3.52
N THR A 624 32.21 -83.86 4.25
CA THR A 624 30.75 -83.82 4.12
C THR A 624 30.28 -82.38 3.90
N ILE A 625 29.63 -82.13 2.78
CA ILE A 625 28.84 -80.91 2.54
C ILE A 625 27.43 -81.18 3.05
N THR A 626 27.04 -80.51 4.12
CA THR A 626 25.72 -80.66 4.76
C THR A 626 24.82 -79.53 4.32
N LEU A 627 23.73 -79.84 3.61
CA LEU A 627 22.82 -78.82 3.09
C LEU A 627 22.00 -78.16 4.21
N GLY A 628 21.78 -76.85 4.08
CA GLY A 628 21.05 -76.00 5.04
C GLY A 628 19.52 -76.16 5.03
N GLY A 629 18.99 -77.22 4.40
CA GLY A 629 17.54 -77.48 4.30
C GLY A 629 16.90 -77.09 2.98
N THR A 630 17.69 -76.73 1.96
CA THR A 630 17.23 -76.55 0.57
C THR A 630 18.04 -77.42 -0.38
N GLU A 631 17.39 -77.93 -1.42
CA GLU A 631 18.03 -78.79 -2.42
C GLU A 631 18.99 -78.03 -3.34
N LEU A 632 19.92 -78.74 -3.97
CA LEU A 632 20.78 -78.22 -5.03
C LEU A 632 20.07 -78.37 -6.39
N GLY A 633 19.52 -77.27 -6.89
CA GLY A 633 18.86 -77.21 -8.19
C GLY A 633 19.86 -77.09 -9.34
N ILE A 634 19.78 -77.97 -10.33
CA ILE A 634 20.60 -77.92 -11.56
C ILE A 634 19.68 -77.59 -12.73
N THR A 635 19.92 -76.43 -13.34
CA THR A 635 19.09 -75.83 -14.40
C THR A 635 19.84 -75.64 -15.73
N SER A 636 21.14 -75.92 -15.76
CA SER A 636 22.00 -75.87 -16.96
C SER A 636 22.78 -77.18 -17.15
N ASP A 637 23.43 -77.33 -18.30
CA ASP A 637 24.30 -78.48 -18.56
C ASP A 637 25.54 -78.44 -17.65
N LEU A 638 25.72 -79.48 -16.83
CA LEU A 638 26.66 -79.44 -15.72
C LEU A 638 27.37 -80.78 -15.50
N THR A 639 28.69 -80.73 -15.34
CA THR A 639 29.50 -81.85 -14.85
C THR A 639 30.03 -81.56 -13.46
N ILE A 640 29.89 -82.49 -12.50
CA ILE A 640 30.48 -82.42 -11.17
C ILE A 640 31.50 -83.55 -11.04
N THR A 641 32.79 -83.19 -10.93
CA THR A 641 33.89 -84.15 -10.78
C THR A 641 34.45 -84.08 -9.36
N ALA A 642 34.01 -85.01 -8.52
CA ALA A 642 34.37 -85.10 -7.11
C ALA A 642 35.55 -86.06 -6.85
N PRO A 643 36.22 -85.98 -5.67
CA PRO A 643 37.47 -86.71 -5.37
C PRO A 643 37.31 -88.23 -5.23
N GLY A 644 36.10 -88.74 -5.01
CA GLY A 644 35.83 -90.16 -4.75
C GLY A 644 34.62 -90.33 -3.85
N ALA A 645 33.79 -91.36 -4.09
CA ALA A 645 32.57 -91.57 -3.30
C ALA A 645 32.87 -91.89 -1.82
N ASP A 646 34.05 -92.43 -1.51
CA ASP A 646 34.55 -92.61 -0.14
C ASP A 646 35.13 -91.33 0.48
N LYS A 647 35.30 -90.28 -0.32
CA LYS A 647 35.96 -89.01 0.07
C LYS A 647 35.01 -87.83 0.20
N LEU A 648 33.92 -87.77 -0.57
CA LEU A 648 32.98 -86.65 -0.49
C LEU A 648 31.53 -87.13 -0.37
N THR A 649 30.86 -86.69 0.69
CA THR A 649 29.42 -86.84 0.88
C THR A 649 28.71 -85.49 0.73
N ILE A 650 27.66 -85.44 -0.09
CA ILE A 650 26.71 -84.34 -0.13
C ILE A 650 25.44 -84.83 0.60
N SER A 651 25.19 -84.28 1.79
CA SER A 651 24.13 -84.72 2.68
C SER A 651 22.96 -83.75 2.69
N GLY A 652 21.74 -84.25 2.43
CA GLY A 652 20.50 -83.48 2.57
C GLY A 652 20.11 -83.18 4.02
N ASN A 653 20.92 -83.64 4.98
CA ASN A 653 20.77 -83.45 6.42
C ASN A 653 19.42 -83.91 7.00
N ASN A 654 18.79 -84.89 6.36
CA ASN A 654 17.41 -85.32 6.62
C ASN A 654 16.37 -84.19 6.54
N ALA A 655 16.72 -83.04 5.96
CA ALA A 655 15.89 -81.84 5.92
C ALA A 655 15.39 -81.51 4.51
N SER A 656 16.13 -81.93 3.48
CA SER A 656 15.83 -81.60 2.09
C SER A 656 16.24 -82.70 1.13
N ARG A 657 15.74 -82.64 -0.10
CA ARG A 657 16.32 -83.40 -1.22
C ARG A 657 17.76 -82.95 -1.43
N VAL A 658 18.66 -83.82 -1.90
CA VAL A 658 20.03 -83.40 -2.23
C VAL A 658 20.09 -82.68 -3.58
N PHE A 659 19.69 -83.34 -4.68
CA PHE A 659 19.76 -82.77 -6.03
C PHE A 659 18.41 -82.78 -6.75
N ASN A 660 18.06 -81.67 -7.41
CA ASN A 660 16.91 -81.58 -8.32
C ASN A 660 17.35 -81.12 -9.71
N LEU A 661 17.20 -81.99 -10.71
CA LEU A 661 17.70 -81.78 -12.05
C LEU A 661 16.53 -81.45 -12.97
N SER A 662 16.54 -80.23 -13.50
CA SER A 662 15.47 -79.70 -14.35
C SER A 662 15.42 -80.40 -15.72
N GLY A 663 14.24 -80.44 -16.33
CA GLY A 663 14.09 -81.02 -17.66
C GLY A 663 14.88 -80.26 -18.73
N GLY A 664 15.39 -80.98 -19.73
CA GLY A 664 16.10 -80.39 -20.86
C GLY A 664 17.60 -80.16 -20.67
N THR A 665 18.16 -80.51 -19.52
CA THR A 665 19.61 -80.42 -19.24
C THR A 665 20.33 -81.76 -19.34
N THR A 666 21.65 -81.71 -19.46
CA THR A 666 22.56 -82.86 -19.35
C THR A 666 23.44 -82.69 -18.12
N THR A 667 23.30 -83.60 -17.16
CA THR A 667 24.09 -83.59 -15.93
C THR A 667 24.97 -84.83 -15.84
N ALA A 668 26.26 -84.65 -15.55
CA ALA A 668 27.20 -85.71 -15.25
C ALA A 668 27.75 -85.56 -13.84
N MET A 669 27.79 -86.65 -13.05
CA MET A 669 28.40 -86.64 -11.72
C MET A 669 29.33 -87.83 -11.54
N SER A 670 30.53 -87.61 -10.99
CA SER A 670 31.47 -88.70 -10.74
C SER A 670 32.13 -88.60 -9.38
N GLY A 671 32.27 -89.73 -8.68
CA GLY A 671 33.08 -89.82 -7.47
C GLY A 671 32.53 -89.07 -6.26
N LEU A 672 31.21 -89.12 -6.01
CA LEU A 672 30.60 -88.55 -4.81
C LEU A 672 29.56 -89.49 -4.18
N THR A 673 29.28 -89.26 -2.89
CA THR A 673 28.17 -89.86 -2.16
C THR A 673 27.03 -88.87 -2.02
N VAL A 674 25.80 -89.28 -2.34
CA VAL A 674 24.55 -88.55 -2.11
C VAL A 674 23.83 -89.20 -0.93
N ALA A 675 23.71 -88.50 0.19
CA ALA A 675 23.20 -89.09 1.42
C ALA A 675 22.13 -88.27 2.14
N ASP A 676 21.39 -88.95 3.01
CA ASP A 676 20.47 -88.38 4.00
C ASP A 676 19.46 -87.36 3.42
N GLY A 677 19.11 -87.52 2.16
CA GLY A 677 18.09 -86.72 1.52
C GLY A 677 16.70 -87.06 2.05
N ARG A 678 15.83 -86.06 2.20
CA ARG A 678 14.44 -86.22 2.62
C ARG A 678 13.51 -85.41 1.73
N SER A 679 12.61 -86.09 1.00
CA SER A 679 11.61 -85.47 0.12
C SER A 679 10.47 -86.46 -0.16
N THR A 680 9.45 -86.10 -0.92
CA THR A 680 8.40 -87.05 -1.34
C THR A 680 8.83 -87.93 -2.50
N ASN A 681 9.60 -87.38 -3.44
CA ASN A 681 10.08 -88.06 -4.64
C ASN A 681 11.56 -87.81 -4.84
N GLY A 682 12.34 -88.87 -5.07
CA GLY A 682 13.77 -88.77 -5.36
C GLY A 682 14.50 -88.07 -4.23
N ALA A 683 14.45 -88.64 -3.02
CA ALA A 683 14.94 -87.92 -1.83
C ALA A 683 16.44 -87.65 -1.89
N GLY A 684 17.22 -88.55 -2.49
CA GLY A 684 18.58 -88.23 -2.92
C GLY A 684 18.55 -87.34 -4.16
N ILE A 685 17.99 -87.86 -5.25
CA ILE A 685 18.01 -87.21 -6.57
C ILE A 685 16.64 -87.27 -7.24
N LEU A 686 16.12 -86.12 -7.65
CA LEU A 686 15.02 -86.03 -8.60
C LEU A 686 15.58 -85.67 -9.98
N ASN A 687 15.44 -86.58 -10.93
CA ASN A 687 15.95 -86.41 -12.29
C ASN A 687 14.81 -86.27 -13.32
N ALA A 688 14.60 -85.06 -13.82
CA ALA A 688 13.81 -84.80 -15.02
C ALA A 688 14.70 -84.61 -16.29
N SER A 689 16.03 -84.75 -16.15
CA SER A 689 17.06 -84.42 -17.13
C SER A 689 17.70 -85.68 -17.78
N THR A 690 18.78 -85.49 -18.55
CA THR A 690 19.72 -86.57 -18.86
C THR A 690 20.80 -86.65 -17.77
N LEU A 691 20.69 -87.61 -16.86
CA LEU A 691 21.66 -87.83 -15.78
C LEU A 691 22.59 -89.00 -16.09
N THR A 692 23.90 -88.74 -16.07
CA THR A 692 24.96 -89.76 -16.06
C THR A 692 25.71 -89.71 -14.73
N MET A 693 25.80 -90.83 -14.01
CA MET A 693 26.66 -90.92 -12.83
C MET A 693 27.68 -92.03 -12.97
N THR A 694 28.88 -91.82 -12.44
CA THR A 694 29.97 -92.79 -12.51
C THR A 694 30.71 -92.90 -11.19
N ALA A 695 30.85 -94.12 -10.65
CA ALA A 695 31.53 -94.38 -9.38
C ALA A 695 30.99 -93.52 -8.21
N CYS A 696 29.66 -93.36 -8.15
CA CYS A 696 28.96 -92.62 -7.09
C CYS A 696 28.18 -93.57 -6.17
N THR A 697 27.98 -93.16 -4.92
CA THR A 697 27.11 -93.86 -3.96
C THR A 697 25.88 -93.01 -3.67
N ILE A 698 24.70 -93.60 -3.65
CA ILE A 698 23.45 -92.96 -3.25
C ILE A 698 22.93 -93.76 -2.06
N THR A 699 22.97 -93.18 -0.86
CA THR A 699 22.72 -93.95 0.36
C THR A 699 21.85 -93.25 1.39
N SER A 700 21.10 -94.02 2.17
CA SER A 700 20.39 -93.53 3.35
C SER A 700 19.36 -92.42 3.09
N ASN A 701 18.94 -92.23 1.83
CA ASN A 701 17.94 -91.23 1.47
C ASN A 701 16.53 -91.76 1.77
N LEU A 702 15.63 -90.88 2.22
CA LEU A 702 14.29 -91.23 2.68
C LEU A 702 13.22 -90.45 1.92
N ALA A 703 12.51 -91.13 1.01
CA ALA A 703 11.31 -90.61 0.38
C ALA A 703 10.10 -90.78 1.30
N THR A 704 9.43 -89.71 1.72
CA THR A 704 8.34 -89.74 2.70
C THR A 704 7.38 -88.56 2.57
N GLY A 705 6.12 -88.76 2.94
CA GLY A 705 5.07 -87.74 2.88
C GLY A 705 3.66 -88.33 2.88
N ALA A 706 2.67 -87.43 2.72
CA ALA A 706 1.25 -87.78 2.81
C ALA A 706 0.65 -88.41 1.54
N TYR A 707 1.38 -88.38 0.43
CA TYR A 707 0.96 -88.87 -0.88
C TYR A 707 1.86 -90.02 -1.34
N SER A 708 1.66 -90.47 -2.59
CA SER A 708 2.54 -91.48 -3.18
C SER A 708 3.99 -90.99 -3.18
N CYS A 709 4.88 -91.77 -2.59
CA CYS A 709 6.29 -91.49 -2.47
C CYS A 709 7.09 -92.41 -3.39
N GLN A 710 8.08 -91.85 -4.09
CA GLN A 710 8.81 -92.53 -5.16
C GLN A 710 10.31 -92.35 -4.98
N GLY A 711 11.09 -93.41 -5.19
CA GLY A 711 12.54 -93.31 -5.36
C GLY A 711 13.23 -92.76 -4.12
N GLY A 712 13.43 -93.59 -3.09
CA GLY A 712 14.17 -93.17 -1.89
C GLY A 712 15.53 -92.60 -2.26
N GLY A 713 16.29 -93.33 -3.09
CA GLY A 713 17.54 -92.84 -3.67
C GLY A 713 17.29 -91.89 -4.84
N ILE A 714 16.72 -92.41 -5.93
CA ILE A 714 16.53 -91.67 -7.19
C ILE A 714 15.11 -91.84 -7.70
N THR A 715 14.48 -90.74 -8.11
CA THR A 715 13.33 -90.75 -9.01
C THR A 715 13.76 -90.18 -10.35
N SER A 716 13.59 -90.94 -11.43
CA SER A 716 13.98 -90.50 -12.78
C SER A 716 12.82 -90.58 -13.75
N THR A 717 12.36 -89.42 -14.21
CA THR A 717 11.44 -89.27 -15.35
C THR A 717 12.19 -88.94 -16.65
N GLY A 718 13.45 -88.49 -16.56
CA GLY A 718 14.35 -88.30 -17.69
C GLY A 718 15.27 -89.51 -17.97
N THR A 719 16.28 -89.34 -18.81
CA THR A 719 17.26 -90.42 -19.13
C THR A 719 18.22 -90.61 -17.95
N LEU A 720 18.44 -91.85 -17.54
CA LEU A 720 19.34 -92.21 -16.44
C LEU A 720 20.43 -93.19 -16.91
N ARG A 721 21.69 -92.88 -16.68
CA ARG A 721 22.83 -93.78 -16.90
C ARG A 721 23.70 -93.85 -15.65
N LEU A 722 23.80 -95.01 -15.03
CA LEU A 722 24.73 -95.23 -13.92
C LEU A 722 25.79 -96.26 -14.31
N ASP A 723 27.05 -95.95 -14.07
CA ASP A 723 28.18 -96.89 -14.21
C ASP A 723 28.97 -96.99 -12.90
N ARG A 724 29.20 -98.21 -12.41
CA ARG A 724 29.95 -98.47 -11.16
C ARG A 724 29.39 -97.73 -9.93
N CYS A 725 28.09 -97.41 -9.95
CA CYS A 725 27.41 -96.75 -8.83
C CYS A 725 26.82 -97.74 -7.82
N ALA A 726 26.62 -97.28 -6.59
CA ALA A 726 25.97 -98.04 -5.54
C ALA A 726 24.71 -97.31 -5.02
N LEU A 727 23.56 -98.00 -4.98
CA LEU A 727 22.31 -97.52 -4.37
C LEU A 727 22.07 -98.35 -3.10
N ILE A 728 22.34 -97.77 -1.93
CA ILE A 728 22.44 -98.52 -0.68
C ILE A 728 21.48 -97.97 0.38
N ASN A 729 20.71 -98.81 1.07
CA ASN A 729 19.93 -98.41 2.25
C ASN A 729 18.97 -97.21 2.06
N ASN A 730 18.55 -96.94 0.82
CA ASN A 730 17.56 -95.89 0.57
C ASN A 730 16.16 -96.42 0.83
N GLN A 731 15.28 -95.55 1.31
CA GLN A 731 13.99 -95.92 1.87
C GLN A 731 12.89 -95.08 1.26
N VAL A 732 11.75 -95.72 1.01
CA VAL A 732 10.46 -95.05 0.86
C VAL A 732 9.63 -95.37 2.10
N ARG A 733 9.09 -94.34 2.76
CA ARG A 733 8.21 -94.48 3.92
C ARG A 733 7.00 -93.57 3.86
N GLU A 734 5.81 -94.15 3.69
CA GLU A 734 4.54 -93.43 3.78
C GLU A 734 3.95 -93.42 5.22
N ASP A 735 3.47 -92.24 5.64
CA ASP A 735 2.96 -92.03 7.01
C ASP A 735 1.42 -92.06 7.11
N VAL A 736 0.68 -91.89 6.00
CA VAL A 736 -0.80 -91.76 5.99
C VAL A 736 -1.49 -92.38 4.75
N GLY A 737 -1.17 -93.63 4.40
CA GLY A 737 -1.94 -94.40 3.40
C GLY A 737 -1.70 -94.06 1.92
N GLY A 738 -0.61 -93.36 1.59
CA GLY A 738 -0.10 -93.18 0.23
C GLY A 738 0.55 -94.46 -0.34
N ASN A 739 1.03 -94.43 -1.59
CA ASN A 739 1.71 -95.60 -2.19
C ASN A 739 3.23 -95.41 -2.21
N GLY A 740 4.00 -96.46 -1.90
CA GLY A 740 5.45 -96.46 -1.96
C GLY A 740 6.01 -97.18 -3.19
N TYR A 741 6.95 -96.57 -3.90
CA TYR A 741 7.56 -97.16 -5.10
C TYR A 741 9.09 -96.97 -5.14
N GLY A 742 9.85 -98.05 -5.26
CA GLY A 742 11.28 -97.99 -5.58
C GLY A 742 12.13 -97.44 -4.44
N GLY A 743 12.51 -98.25 -3.46
CA GLY A 743 13.35 -97.81 -2.33
C GLY A 743 14.69 -97.22 -2.80
N GLY A 744 15.35 -97.89 -3.74
CA GLY A 744 16.56 -97.38 -4.40
C GLY A 744 16.25 -96.48 -5.59
N LEU A 745 15.47 -96.98 -6.55
CA LEU A 745 15.19 -96.29 -7.82
C LEU A 745 13.72 -96.42 -8.24
N TYR A 746 13.12 -95.28 -8.62
CA TYR A 746 11.90 -95.22 -9.42
C TYR A 746 12.23 -94.83 -10.86
N ALA A 747 12.08 -95.77 -11.80
CA ALA A 747 12.48 -95.62 -13.20
C ALA A 747 11.26 -95.40 -14.13
N ASP A 748 10.97 -94.15 -14.46
CA ASP A 748 9.88 -93.74 -15.37
C ASP A 748 10.39 -93.09 -16.67
N GLY A 749 11.69 -92.86 -16.77
CA GLY A 749 12.31 -92.36 -18.00
C GLY A 749 12.35 -93.36 -19.16
N VAL A 750 12.44 -92.79 -20.37
CA VAL A 750 12.71 -93.54 -21.60
C VAL A 750 14.22 -93.80 -21.67
N ALA A 751 14.64 -95.07 -21.61
CA ALA A 751 16.03 -95.57 -21.70
C ALA A 751 16.93 -95.45 -20.45
N SER A 752 16.43 -95.82 -19.26
CA SER A 752 17.29 -95.94 -18.06
C SER A 752 18.24 -97.15 -18.15
N GLN A 753 19.53 -96.97 -17.83
CA GLN A 753 20.56 -98.01 -17.91
C GLN A 753 21.48 -97.98 -16.69
N LEU A 754 21.67 -99.13 -16.05
CA LEU A 754 22.62 -99.33 -14.95
C LEU A 754 23.64 -100.40 -15.36
N THR A 755 24.94 -100.07 -15.21
CA THR A 755 26.05 -100.95 -15.57
C THR A 755 27.03 -101.07 -14.40
N ASN A 756 27.44 -102.29 -14.05
CA ASN A 756 28.39 -102.54 -12.95
C ASN A 756 27.91 -101.97 -11.58
N CYS A 757 26.60 -101.82 -11.39
CA CYS A 757 26.04 -101.20 -10.18
C CYS A 757 25.67 -102.19 -9.09
N THR A 758 25.73 -101.75 -7.83
CA THR A 758 25.22 -102.49 -6.66
C THR A 758 23.98 -101.81 -6.12
N ILE A 759 22.89 -102.55 -5.92
CA ILE A 759 21.63 -102.05 -5.36
C ILE A 759 21.29 -102.91 -4.14
N SER A 760 21.53 -102.41 -2.94
CA SER A 760 21.48 -103.24 -1.72
C SER A 760 20.82 -102.56 -0.53
N GLY A 761 20.09 -103.33 0.28
CA GLY A 761 19.55 -102.84 1.55
C GLY A 761 18.43 -101.79 1.42
N ASN A 762 17.96 -101.48 0.21
CA ASN A 762 16.91 -100.49 0.00
C ASN A 762 15.56 -101.06 0.40
N SER A 763 14.64 -100.19 0.83
CA SER A 763 13.32 -100.64 1.28
C SER A 763 12.17 -99.71 0.92
N VAL A 764 10.98 -100.29 0.86
CA VAL A 764 9.71 -99.56 0.79
C VAL A 764 8.85 -100.06 1.95
N ALA A 765 8.40 -99.16 2.82
CA ALA A 765 7.62 -99.53 4.00
C ALA A 765 6.60 -98.47 4.41
N GLY A 766 5.36 -98.85 4.70
CA GLY A 766 4.46 -97.95 5.43
C GLY A 766 3.12 -98.54 5.83
N THR A 767 2.18 -97.67 6.20
CA THR A 767 1.04 -98.03 7.05
C THR A 767 -0.32 -97.89 6.34
N GLY A 768 -1.25 -98.81 6.63
CA GLY A 768 -2.64 -98.72 6.16
C GLY A 768 -2.92 -99.31 4.77
N ALA A 769 -3.74 -98.63 3.95
CA ALA A 769 -4.28 -99.10 2.67
C ALA A 769 -3.32 -98.96 1.46
N ALA A 770 -2.04 -98.71 1.71
CA ALA A 770 -0.98 -98.40 0.75
C ALA A 770 -0.63 -99.57 -0.21
N PHE A 771 -0.27 -99.25 -1.45
CA PHE A 771 0.43 -100.16 -2.37
C PHE A 771 1.94 -99.90 -2.32
N ASN A 772 2.71 -100.92 -1.92
CA ASN A 772 4.16 -100.84 -1.73
C ASN A 772 4.90 -101.78 -2.67
N PHE A 773 5.72 -101.22 -3.57
CA PHE A 773 6.34 -101.96 -4.66
C PHE A 773 7.82 -101.63 -4.89
N GLY A 774 8.63 -102.67 -5.11
CA GLY A 774 10.01 -102.52 -5.58
C GLY A 774 10.95 -102.00 -4.51
N GLY A 775 11.37 -102.85 -3.58
CA GLY A 775 12.29 -102.47 -2.49
C GLY A 775 13.61 -101.91 -3.04
N ALA A 776 14.17 -102.57 -4.06
CA ALA A 776 15.32 -102.08 -4.79
C ALA A 776 14.91 -101.08 -5.88
N VAL A 777 14.08 -101.54 -6.82
CA VAL A 777 13.72 -100.77 -8.01
C VAL A 777 12.26 -100.99 -8.38
N TYR A 778 11.57 -99.90 -8.73
CA TYR A 778 10.28 -99.94 -9.39
C TYR A 778 10.43 -99.43 -10.83
N VAL A 779 10.02 -100.25 -11.80
CA VAL A 779 10.10 -99.91 -13.22
C VAL A 779 8.72 -99.50 -13.72
N GLN A 780 8.58 -98.25 -14.11
CA GLN A 780 7.35 -97.72 -14.69
C GLN A 780 7.41 -97.79 -16.23
N THR A 781 8.53 -97.34 -16.82
CA THR A 781 8.69 -97.25 -18.29
C THR A 781 9.73 -98.23 -18.82
N SER A 782 11.03 -98.04 -18.57
CA SER A 782 12.09 -98.91 -19.09
C SER A 782 13.33 -98.92 -18.19
N LEU A 783 14.02 -100.07 -18.13
CA LEU A 783 15.26 -100.22 -17.38
C LEU A 783 16.10 -101.38 -17.92
N ALA A 784 17.37 -101.13 -18.22
CA ALA A 784 18.37 -102.15 -18.54
C ALA A 784 19.42 -102.27 -17.42
N LEU A 785 19.63 -103.49 -16.92
CA LEU A 785 20.69 -103.82 -15.96
C LEU A 785 21.76 -104.67 -16.64
N THR A 786 23.03 -104.28 -16.52
CA THR A 786 24.17 -105.05 -17.04
C THR A 786 25.26 -105.18 -15.98
N ASN A 787 25.67 -106.42 -15.65
CA ASN A 787 26.69 -106.68 -14.61
C ASN A 787 26.34 -106.08 -13.23
N CYS A 788 25.05 -105.99 -12.88
CA CYS A 788 24.61 -105.42 -11.62
C CYS A 788 24.44 -106.50 -10.53
N THR A 789 24.44 -106.07 -9.26
CA THR A 789 24.05 -106.90 -8.12
C THR A 789 22.91 -106.24 -7.36
N VAL A 790 21.76 -106.91 -7.26
CA VAL A 790 20.59 -106.49 -6.50
C VAL A 790 20.38 -107.48 -5.36
N THR A 791 20.56 -107.06 -4.10
CA THR A 791 20.53 -107.98 -2.94
C THR A 791 20.02 -107.33 -1.67
N GLY A 792 19.38 -108.10 -0.78
CA GLY A 792 19.03 -107.63 0.57
C GLY A 792 18.05 -106.44 0.59
N ASN A 793 17.26 -106.26 -0.46
CA ASN A 793 16.24 -105.22 -0.54
C ASN A 793 14.89 -105.76 -0.06
N SER A 794 14.05 -104.91 0.55
CA SER A 794 12.83 -105.36 1.21
C SER A 794 11.61 -104.49 0.90
N VAL A 795 10.42 -105.08 0.99
CA VAL A 795 9.15 -104.35 0.97
C VAL A 795 8.32 -104.85 2.13
N SER A 796 7.76 -103.95 2.93
CA SER A 796 6.93 -104.30 4.08
C SER A 796 5.77 -103.32 4.27
N GLY A 797 4.76 -103.72 5.05
CA GLY A 797 3.59 -102.87 5.31
C GLY A 797 2.67 -102.60 4.10
N GLY A 798 1.57 -101.89 4.33
CA GLY A 798 0.52 -101.60 3.34
C GLY A 798 -0.51 -102.72 3.11
N ALA A 799 -1.55 -102.44 2.32
CA ALA A 799 -2.56 -103.42 1.90
C ALA A 799 -2.03 -104.38 0.83
N THR A 800 -0.98 -104.00 0.10
CA THR A 800 -0.30 -104.88 -0.86
C THR A 800 1.18 -104.56 -0.93
N ALA A 801 2.03 -105.54 -0.65
CA ALA A 801 3.48 -105.47 -0.76
C ALA A 801 3.98 -106.42 -1.87
N ARG A 802 4.73 -105.93 -2.86
CA ARG A 802 5.31 -106.79 -3.94
C ARG A 802 6.73 -106.38 -4.34
N GLY A 803 7.56 -107.39 -4.59
CA GLY A 803 8.88 -107.24 -5.22
C GLY A 803 9.92 -106.58 -4.31
N GLY A 804 10.52 -107.35 -3.40
CA GLY A 804 11.67 -106.93 -2.57
C GLY A 804 12.84 -106.40 -3.41
N GLY A 805 13.18 -107.11 -4.48
CA GLY A 805 14.14 -106.67 -5.50
C GLY A 805 13.50 -105.68 -6.49
N ILE A 806 12.95 -106.21 -7.58
CA ILE A 806 12.41 -105.40 -8.69
C ILE A 806 10.89 -105.61 -8.82
N ASN A 807 10.13 -104.54 -9.09
CA ASN A 807 8.68 -104.62 -9.32
C ASN A 807 8.22 -103.89 -10.60
N ARG A 808 7.12 -104.41 -11.19
CA ARG A 808 6.53 -104.07 -12.50
C ARG A 808 7.52 -104.12 -13.67
N PRO A 809 7.95 -105.31 -14.12
CA PRO A 809 8.61 -105.39 -15.41
C PRO A 809 7.57 -105.05 -16.50
N SER A 810 7.56 -103.81 -16.97
CA SER A 810 6.97 -103.45 -18.26
C SER A 810 7.73 -104.21 -19.37
N PRO A 811 7.25 -104.23 -20.63
CA PRO A 811 8.02 -104.75 -21.76
C PRO A 811 9.42 -104.11 -21.94
N GLY A 812 9.70 -102.99 -21.27
CA GLY A 812 10.96 -102.25 -21.32
C GLY A 812 12.00 -102.65 -20.28
N PHE A 813 11.80 -103.73 -19.50
CA PHE A 813 12.82 -104.23 -18.55
C PHE A 813 13.74 -105.28 -19.19
N SER A 814 15.06 -105.17 -18.98
CA SER A 814 16.04 -106.19 -19.34
C SER A 814 17.16 -106.30 -18.31
N ALA A 815 17.67 -107.51 -18.11
CA ALA A 815 18.81 -107.77 -17.23
C ALA A 815 19.78 -108.73 -17.91
N ARG A 816 21.07 -108.38 -17.94
CA ARG A 816 22.17 -109.17 -18.49
C ARG A 816 23.27 -109.31 -17.45
N ASN A 817 23.76 -110.52 -17.22
CA ASN A 817 24.83 -110.81 -16.26
C ASN A 817 24.59 -110.17 -14.87
N THR A 818 23.33 -110.07 -14.47
CA THR A 818 22.92 -109.34 -13.26
C THR A 818 22.41 -110.32 -12.25
N ILE A 819 22.89 -110.21 -11.01
CA ILE A 819 22.44 -111.01 -9.87
C ILE A 819 21.26 -110.28 -9.22
N ILE A 820 20.13 -110.96 -9.04
CA ILE A 820 18.98 -110.47 -8.30
C ILE A 820 18.64 -111.52 -7.25
N ALA A 821 18.95 -111.22 -5.98
CA ALA A 821 18.87 -112.14 -4.83
C ALA A 821 17.96 -111.60 -3.72
#